data_AF-A0A2E3VYG3-F1
#
_entry.id   AF-A0A2E3VYG3-F1
#
_cell.length_a   1.000
_cell.length_b   1.000
_cell.length_c   1.000
_cell.angle_alpha   90.00
_cell.angle_beta   90.00
_cell.angle_gamma   90.00
#
_symmetry.space_group_name_H-M   'P 1'
#
loop_
_entity.id
_entity.type
_entity.pdbx_description
1 polymer ?
#
loop_
_entity_poly.entity_id
_entity_poly.type
_entity_poly.pdbx_seq_one_letter_code
_entity_poly.pdbx_strand_id
1 'polypeptide(L)'
;MKTLLSIFLFCALGIQASFALSLDERRERIISIIDEELSEINRLSSQVKGANPDYLLRMAELNLEKARLWREKENQDFMSFSAEKRRSLNKNAHFSKSASYFAKANRLAIRITKRFPRYSNISDVYYILGFNAKEAGRDKTAAKYFANANKRSSSDSITKIKSQISLAEIYYNKKSYSKAIPLYENALKRHQDKWWTKDSFNLAWCYYRNGQASKAISKMKEVFQRSSNQKFIDMRSQVERDIGQFYATSGKIEEGIQFYKKIGINFTRQLLRIAVSLRDQGKYTQSEKTLNYALKFEKDEERLPEIYLEKLVLYEKFGKEYSHLKTSKELFKLFKKGSISSNEIKTFNFQMQKQAAKLQKQVVSKTYKRLKKVRNRKASRAIQYFDMLSEVDKANADEHLFHKAETAYANYDWPKAIAFYKKAFDSAEAKKNRKLLDKSMEGMLATLGQKRLSSAIKEQFYEPVYEGYIKHWPKGKNSKEVYKKLFKVYLDKRDYKKAKDVLDRFVKVYPKDWKNQEIMIANMMEVSRKAKDYRTIGVWIDDINANKYLVSAKYKKKLQELLTTIQIEGVQNSLNKGDKSVALKGYHKILNDPHSTKRSKVNAKYNLAALYYELGSTKKSYQWAVEALKEMPSKDASSFVDSFLTISSFLFTKLQFEASADLSTRVVAKLCSVKSRKKSTAFKNAIYLYLSEGNLAKTQELIDLGKNVEFHLFTLLMLKWNFFRSLEIRRCTRIMKRSQIDYLKIEARMHS
;
A
#
# COMPACT_ATOMS: atom_id res chain seq x y z
N MET A 1 -48.92 17.61 -90.90
CA MET A 1 -49.37 16.51 -90.02
C MET A 1 -48.59 15.19 -90.18
N LYS A 2 -47.90 14.92 -91.30
CA LYS A 2 -47.09 13.68 -91.48
C LYS A 2 -45.63 13.74 -90.94
N THR A 3 -45.14 14.90 -90.51
CA THR A 3 -43.78 15.08 -89.95
C THR A 3 -43.72 15.03 -88.41
N LEU A 4 -44.86 15.09 -87.72
CA LEU A 4 -44.95 14.97 -86.26
C LEU A 4 -45.11 13.52 -85.77
N LEU A 5 -45.53 12.59 -86.64
CA LEU A 5 -45.67 11.17 -86.30
C LEU A 5 -44.31 10.42 -86.29
N SER A 6 -43.36 10.84 -87.14
CA SER A 6 -42.05 10.17 -87.26
C SER A 6 -41.11 10.45 -86.08
N ILE A 7 -41.30 11.56 -85.37
CA ILE A 7 -40.55 11.91 -84.15
C ILE A 7 -41.10 11.14 -82.93
N PHE A 8 -42.38 10.78 -82.93
CA PHE A 8 -42.98 9.97 -81.87
C PHE A 8 -42.61 8.47 -81.98
N LEU A 9 -42.39 7.95 -83.20
CA LEU A 9 -42.02 6.55 -83.41
C LEU A 9 -40.55 6.24 -83.09
N PHE A 10 -39.62 7.20 -83.27
CA PHE A 10 -38.22 7.05 -82.84
C PHE A 10 -38.05 7.21 -81.31
N CYS A 11 -38.98 7.90 -80.65
CA CYS A 11 -39.03 7.98 -79.18
C CYS A 11 -39.54 6.69 -78.52
N ALA A 12 -40.28 5.82 -79.22
CA ALA A 12 -40.79 4.57 -78.65
C ALA A 12 -39.79 3.40 -78.74
N LEU A 13 -38.89 3.39 -79.74
CA LEU A 13 -37.89 2.33 -79.92
C LEU A 13 -36.52 2.63 -79.25
N GLY A 14 -36.24 3.89 -78.88
CA GLY A 14 -35.02 4.29 -78.17
C GLY A 14 -35.01 4.03 -76.66
N ILE A 15 -36.15 3.66 -76.07
CA ILE A 15 -36.29 3.50 -74.61
C ILE A 15 -35.64 2.20 -74.11
N GLN A 16 -35.51 1.16 -74.96
CA GLN A 16 -34.90 -0.10 -74.55
C GLN A 16 -33.35 -0.10 -74.62
N ALA A 17 -32.74 0.69 -75.52
CA ALA A 17 -31.26 0.78 -75.61
C ALA A 17 -30.64 1.71 -74.54
N SER A 18 -31.45 2.52 -73.86
CA SER A 18 -31.00 3.49 -72.86
C SER A 18 -30.54 2.86 -71.54
N PHE A 19 -30.75 1.56 -71.33
CA PHE A 19 -30.33 0.86 -70.12
C PHE A 19 -28.94 0.21 -70.23
N ALA A 20 -28.32 0.20 -71.41
CA ALA A 20 -27.00 -0.44 -71.63
C ALA A 20 -25.80 0.52 -71.56
N LEU A 21 -26.01 1.85 -71.57
CA LEU A 21 -24.91 2.83 -71.55
C LEU A 21 -24.37 3.06 -70.14
N SER A 22 -23.05 3.14 -70.03
CA SER A 22 -22.35 3.53 -68.80
C SER A 22 -22.70 4.96 -68.38
N LEU A 23 -22.57 5.28 -67.08
CA LEU A 23 -22.81 6.63 -66.55
C LEU A 23 -21.98 7.70 -67.29
N ASP A 24 -20.75 7.37 -67.67
CA ASP A 24 -19.84 8.26 -68.37
C ASP A 24 -20.28 8.51 -69.82
N GLU A 25 -20.72 7.49 -70.55
CA GLU A 25 -21.25 7.64 -71.91
C GLU A 25 -22.52 8.50 -71.94
N ARG A 26 -23.41 8.32 -70.97
CA ARG A 26 -24.61 9.18 -70.83
C ARG A 26 -24.22 10.63 -70.58
N ARG A 27 -23.23 10.87 -69.72
CA ARG A 27 -22.74 12.21 -69.40
C ARG A 27 -22.15 12.90 -70.63
N GLU A 28 -21.32 12.22 -71.40
CA GLU A 28 -20.71 12.77 -72.61
C GLU A 28 -21.77 13.11 -73.68
N ARG A 29 -22.80 12.25 -73.86
CA ARG A 29 -23.93 12.57 -74.75
C ARG A 29 -24.68 13.82 -74.32
N ILE A 30 -24.97 13.98 -73.03
CA ILE A 30 -25.63 15.18 -72.51
C ILE A 30 -24.75 16.41 -72.74
N ILE A 31 -23.45 16.30 -72.52
CA ILE A 31 -22.50 17.40 -72.77
C ILE A 31 -22.49 17.79 -74.26
N SER A 32 -22.50 16.83 -75.18
CA SER A 32 -22.58 17.09 -76.63
C SER A 32 -23.84 17.87 -76.99
N ILE A 33 -25.00 17.44 -76.49
CA ILE A 33 -26.29 18.13 -76.72
C ILE A 33 -26.24 19.55 -76.17
N ILE A 34 -25.68 19.74 -74.96
CA ILE A 34 -25.51 21.07 -74.37
C ILE A 34 -24.59 21.95 -75.24
N ASP A 35 -23.56 21.38 -75.85
CA ASP A 35 -22.63 22.12 -76.73
C ASP A 35 -23.28 22.55 -78.04
N GLU A 36 -24.06 21.67 -78.67
CA GLU A 36 -24.86 21.98 -79.85
C GLU A 36 -25.83 23.12 -79.55
N GLU A 37 -26.57 23.03 -78.44
CA GLU A 37 -27.51 24.07 -78.02
C GLU A 37 -26.80 25.38 -77.66
N LEU A 38 -25.66 25.33 -76.97
CA LEU A 38 -24.86 26.52 -76.66
C LEU A 38 -24.35 27.22 -77.91
N SER A 39 -23.98 26.46 -78.94
CA SER A 39 -23.52 27.00 -80.23
C SER A 39 -24.65 27.76 -80.93
N GLU A 40 -25.83 27.15 -80.98
CA GLU A 40 -27.00 27.73 -81.65
C GLU A 40 -27.54 28.95 -80.90
N ILE A 41 -27.66 28.89 -79.57
CA ILE A 41 -28.08 30.04 -78.78
C ILE A 41 -27.06 31.18 -78.85
N ASN A 42 -25.75 30.89 -78.91
CA ASN A 42 -24.73 31.91 -79.15
C ASN A 42 -24.92 32.60 -80.50
N ARG A 43 -25.16 31.82 -81.56
CA ARG A 43 -25.42 32.35 -82.90
C ARG A 43 -26.63 33.29 -82.89
N LEU A 44 -27.75 32.87 -82.32
CA LEU A 44 -28.96 33.70 -82.18
C LEU A 44 -28.73 34.95 -81.33
N SER A 45 -28.02 34.82 -80.20
CA SER A 45 -27.67 35.95 -79.33
C SER A 45 -26.80 36.99 -80.04
N SER A 46 -25.87 36.55 -80.90
CA SER A 46 -24.98 37.43 -81.67
C SER A 46 -25.74 38.28 -82.69
N GLN A 47 -26.76 37.70 -83.36
CA GLN A 47 -27.60 38.40 -84.34
C GLN A 47 -28.36 39.58 -83.72
N VAL A 48 -28.80 39.44 -82.46
CA VAL A 48 -29.47 40.51 -81.71
C VAL A 48 -28.52 41.28 -80.78
N LYS A 49 -27.20 41.15 -80.97
CA LYS A 49 -26.14 41.82 -80.17
C LYS A 49 -26.32 41.66 -78.64
N GLY A 50 -26.84 40.50 -78.21
CA GLY A 50 -27.12 40.20 -76.81
C GLY A 50 -28.17 41.11 -76.16
N ALA A 51 -29.09 41.69 -76.95
CA ALA A 51 -30.19 42.50 -76.46
C ALA A 51 -31.32 41.68 -75.83
N ASN A 52 -31.43 40.39 -76.17
CA ASN A 52 -32.44 39.49 -75.59
C ASN A 52 -31.90 38.80 -74.31
N PRO A 53 -32.44 39.10 -73.11
CA PRO A 53 -32.03 38.46 -71.86
C PRO A 53 -32.35 36.96 -71.79
N ASP A 54 -33.33 36.45 -72.54
CA ASP A 54 -33.67 35.01 -72.56
C ASP A 54 -32.53 34.18 -73.12
N TYR A 55 -31.90 34.62 -74.21
CA TYR A 55 -30.73 33.94 -74.77
C TYR A 55 -29.55 33.96 -73.79
N LEU A 56 -29.33 35.08 -73.09
CA LEU A 56 -28.27 35.16 -72.08
C LEU A 56 -28.53 34.25 -70.88
N LEU A 57 -29.79 34.17 -70.43
CA LEU A 57 -30.19 33.28 -69.33
C LEU A 57 -30.00 31.82 -69.76
N ARG A 58 -30.49 31.43 -70.94
CA ARG A 58 -30.35 30.07 -71.45
C ARG A 58 -28.88 29.64 -71.57
N MET A 59 -28.02 30.52 -72.07
CA MET A 59 -26.57 30.28 -72.08
C MET A 59 -26.01 30.11 -70.66
N ALA A 60 -26.46 30.91 -69.69
CA ALA A 60 -26.01 30.80 -68.31
C ALA A 60 -26.45 29.48 -67.68
N GLU A 61 -27.67 29.02 -67.95
CA GLU A 61 -28.20 27.73 -67.53
C GLU A 61 -27.42 26.57 -68.13
N LEU A 62 -27.20 26.57 -69.45
CA LEU A 62 -26.45 25.52 -70.14
C LEU A 62 -25.00 25.44 -69.64
N ASN A 63 -24.34 26.58 -69.42
CA ASN A 63 -23.02 26.60 -68.80
C ASN A 63 -23.05 26.08 -67.34
N LEU A 64 -24.10 26.36 -66.57
CA LEU A 64 -24.26 25.85 -65.22
C LEU A 64 -24.48 24.32 -65.22
N GLU A 65 -25.32 23.81 -66.10
CA GLU A 65 -25.58 22.37 -66.26
C GLU A 65 -24.30 21.65 -66.68
N LYS A 66 -23.59 22.18 -67.67
CA LYS A 66 -22.29 21.67 -68.09
C LYS A 66 -21.27 21.69 -66.95
N ALA A 67 -21.22 22.76 -66.16
CA ALA A 67 -20.34 22.85 -65.00
C ALA A 67 -20.65 21.76 -63.97
N ARG A 68 -21.93 21.44 -63.73
CA ARG A 68 -22.35 20.37 -62.81
C ARG A 68 -21.94 18.99 -63.29
N LEU A 69 -22.13 18.70 -64.58
CA LEU A 69 -21.72 17.41 -65.18
C LEU A 69 -20.21 17.22 -65.08
N TRP A 70 -19.42 18.25 -65.42
CA TRP A 70 -17.97 18.20 -65.24
C TRP A 70 -17.58 18.09 -63.77
N ARG A 71 -18.24 18.80 -62.86
CA ARG A 71 -17.94 18.72 -61.43
C ARG A 71 -18.22 17.33 -60.88
N GLU A 72 -19.29 16.68 -61.32
CA GLU A 72 -19.62 15.32 -60.94
C GLU A 72 -18.54 14.34 -61.40
N LYS A 73 -18.11 14.44 -62.68
CA LYS A 73 -17.01 13.62 -63.22
C LYS A 73 -15.69 13.88 -62.47
N GLU A 74 -15.30 15.14 -62.33
CA GLU A 74 -14.07 15.53 -61.61
C GLU A 74 -14.11 15.04 -60.15
N ASN A 75 -15.27 15.06 -59.48
CA ASN A 75 -15.43 14.51 -58.13
C ASN A 75 -15.29 12.98 -58.11
N GLN A 76 -15.88 12.29 -59.09
CA GLN A 76 -15.77 10.84 -59.23
C GLN A 76 -14.31 10.43 -59.44
N ASP A 77 -13.60 11.13 -60.33
CA ASP A 77 -12.17 10.96 -60.58
C ASP A 77 -11.34 11.29 -59.34
N PHE A 78 -11.68 12.38 -58.64
CA PHE A 78 -10.98 12.75 -57.41
C PHE A 78 -11.11 11.67 -56.33
N MET A 79 -12.30 11.09 -56.20
CA MET A 79 -12.62 10.08 -55.18
C MET A 79 -12.09 8.68 -55.51
N SER A 80 -11.74 8.40 -56.77
CA SER A 80 -11.10 7.14 -57.15
C SER A 80 -9.62 7.08 -56.75
N PHE A 81 -8.98 8.23 -56.51
CA PHE A 81 -7.59 8.29 -56.05
C PHE A 81 -7.38 7.90 -54.58
N SER A 82 -6.20 7.33 -54.28
CA SER A 82 -5.77 7.01 -52.91
C SER A 82 -5.75 8.26 -52.01
N ALA A 83 -5.74 8.04 -50.69
CA ALA A 83 -5.66 9.14 -49.73
C ALA A 83 -4.36 9.94 -49.87
N GLU A 84 -3.21 9.30 -50.15
CA GLU A 84 -1.95 10.04 -50.40
C GLU A 84 -2.03 10.86 -51.69
N LYS A 85 -2.52 10.28 -52.79
CA LYS A 85 -2.60 10.97 -54.07
C LYS A 85 -3.49 12.20 -53.99
N ARG A 86 -4.66 12.10 -53.34
CA ARG A 86 -5.56 13.24 -53.09
C ARG A 86 -4.91 14.37 -52.29
N ARG A 87 -3.98 14.08 -51.37
CA ARG A 87 -3.24 15.11 -50.61
C ARG A 87 -2.22 15.86 -51.48
N SER A 88 -1.60 15.17 -52.44
CA SER A 88 -0.60 15.74 -53.34
C SER A 88 -1.17 16.51 -54.55
N LEU A 89 -2.47 16.32 -54.87
CA LEU A 89 -3.10 16.93 -56.05
C LEU A 89 -3.40 18.41 -55.85
N ASN A 90 -3.11 19.22 -56.87
CA ASN A 90 -3.58 20.59 -56.95
C ASN A 90 -5.08 20.59 -57.28
N LYS A 91 -5.92 20.85 -56.28
CA LYS A 91 -7.38 20.87 -56.43
C LYS A 91 -7.87 21.89 -57.46
N ASN A 92 -7.24 23.07 -57.55
CA ASN A 92 -7.67 24.09 -58.50
C ASN A 92 -7.44 23.64 -59.95
N ALA A 93 -6.32 22.95 -60.21
CA ALA A 93 -6.05 22.37 -61.51
C ALA A 93 -7.01 21.20 -61.81
N HIS A 94 -7.26 20.32 -60.83
CA HIS A 94 -8.15 19.17 -60.97
C HIS A 94 -9.59 19.56 -61.30
N PHE A 95 -10.12 20.60 -60.65
CA PHE A 95 -11.49 21.09 -60.85
C PHE A 95 -11.60 22.24 -61.87
N SER A 96 -10.58 22.40 -62.73
CA SER A 96 -10.47 23.58 -63.61
C SER A 96 -11.56 23.64 -64.69
N LYS A 97 -12.01 22.49 -65.20
CA LYS A 97 -13.00 22.44 -66.28
C LYS A 97 -14.37 22.84 -65.78
N SER A 98 -14.83 22.27 -64.65
CA SER A 98 -16.08 22.73 -64.02
C SER A 98 -16.00 24.19 -63.58
N ALA A 99 -14.88 24.63 -62.99
CA ALA A 99 -14.67 26.01 -62.55
C ALA A 99 -14.79 27.01 -63.72
N SER A 100 -14.26 26.68 -64.90
CA SER A 100 -14.37 27.50 -66.10
C SER A 100 -15.83 27.71 -66.54
N TYR A 101 -16.63 26.65 -66.56
CA TYR A 101 -18.05 26.75 -66.93
C TYR A 101 -18.88 27.48 -65.86
N PHE A 102 -18.59 27.27 -64.56
CA PHE A 102 -19.19 28.08 -63.50
C PHE A 102 -18.88 29.58 -63.68
N ALA A 103 -17.62 29.91 -64.03
CA ALA A 103 -17.23 31.30 -64.29
C ALA A 103 -17.93 31.90 -65.52
N LYS A 104 -18.16 31.12 -66.58
CA LYS A 104 -18.95 31.54 -67.75
C LYS A 104 -20.41 31.83 -67.36
N ALA A 105 -21.08 30.89 -66.68
CA ALA A 105 -22.44 31.06 -66.19
C ALA A 105 -22.58 32.29 -65.28
N ASN A 106 -21.63 32.47 -64.36
CA ASN A 106 -21.62 33.60 -63.44
C ASN A 106 -21.47 34.95 -64.15
N ARG A 107 -20.59 35.05 -65.16
CA ARG A 107 -20.40 36.28 -65.94
C ARG A 107 -21.67 36.67 -66.72
N LEU A 108 -22.33 35.70 -67.34
CA LEU A 108 -23.59 35.92 -68.04
C LEU A 108 -24.69 36.37 -67.07
N ALA A 109 -24.85 35.68 -65.94
CA ALA A 109 -25.85 36.05 -64.95
C ALA A 109 -25.60 37.46 -64.37
N ILE A 110 -24.36 37.83 -64.05
CA ILE A 110 -24.01 39.20 -63.62
C ILE A 110 -24.38 40.21 -64.71
N ARG A 111 -24.07 39.93 -65.98
CA ARG A 111 -24.42 40.80 -67.11
C ARG A 111 -25.93 41.03 -67.20
N ILE A 112 -26.74 39.98 -67.02
CA ILE A 112 -28.20 40.09 -67.02
C ILE A 112 -28.67 40.99 -65.87
N THR A 113 -28.19 40.77 -64.64
CA THR A 113 -28.60 41.59 -63.49
C THR A 113 -28.28 43.07 -63.65
N LYS A 114 -27.22 43.42 -64.39
CA LYS A 114 -26.83 44.81 -64.66
C LYS A 114 -27.63 45.44 -65.80
N ARG A 115 -27.81 44.73 -66.92
CA ARG A 115 -28.46 45.27 -68.13
C ARG A 115 -29.98 45.16 -68.11
N PHE A 116 -30.53 44.17 -67.42
CA PHE A 116 -31.96 43.86 -67.42
C PHE A 116 -32.51 43.66 -65.99
N PRO A 117 -32.45 44.69 -65.12
CA PRO A 117 -32.83 44.55 -63.70
C PRO A 117 -34.32 44.24 -63.46
N ARG A 118 -35.18 44.49 -64.46
CA ARG A 118 -36.64 44.21 -64.43
C ARG A 118 -37.05 42.99 -65.27
N TYR A 119 -36.09 42.16 -65.67
CA TYR A 119 -36.36 40.96 -66.45
C TYR A 119 -37.33 40.00 -65.73
N SER A 120 -38.27 39.42 -66.46
CA SER A 120 -39.32 38.54 -65.90
C SER A 120 -38.72 37.31 -65.20
N ASN A 121 -37.70 36.68 -65.79
CA ASN A 121 -37.01 35.50 -65.22
C ASN A 121 -35.77 35.88 -64.39
N ILE A 122 -35.74 37.09 -63.81
CA ILE A 122 -34.61 37.54 -62.99
C ILE A 122 -34.40 36.65 -61.74
N SER A 123 -35.42 35.93 -61.29
CA SER A 123 -35.31 34.93 -60.21
C SER A 123 -34.33 33.81 -60.56
N ASP A 124 -34.37 33.30 -61.79
CA ASP A 124 -33.50 32.21 -62.26
C ASP A 124 -32.06 32.68 -62.35
N VAL A 125 -31.86 33.92 -62.81
CA VAL A 125 -30.54 34.59 -62.81
C VAL A 125 -29.96 34.66 -61.39
N TYR A 126 -30.76 35.09 -60.41
CA TYR A 126 -30.32 35.13 -59.02
C TYR A 126 -30.07 33.74 -58.44
N TYR A 127 -30.83 32.72 -58.85
CA TYR A 127 -30.58 31.35 -58.44
C TYR A 127 -29.23 30.83 -58.97
N ILE A 128 -28.89 31.08 -60.23
CA ILE A 128 -27.58 30.74 -60.82
C ILE A 128 -26.44 31.42 -60.05
N LEU A 129 -26.58 32.73 -59.74
CA LEU A 129 -25.60 33.46 -58.93
C LEU A 129 -25.46 32.88 -57.53
N GLY A 130 -26.58 32.52 -56.90
CA GLY A 130 -26.61 31.88 -55.58
C GLY A 130 -25.90 30.54 -55.59
N PHE A 131 -26.19 29.71 -56.60
CA PHE A 131 -25.57 28.40 -56.75
C PHE A 131 -24.07 28.51 -56.98
N ASN A 132 -23.62 29.36 -57.90
CA ASN A 132 -22.20 29.56 -58.17
C ASN A 132 -21.46 30.13 -56.95
N ALA A 133 -22.08 31.05 -56.21
CA ALA A 133 -21.51 31.56 -54.97
C ALA A 133 -21.38 30.46 -53.91
N LYS A 134 -22.36 29.55 -53.80
CA LYS A 134 -22.32 28.41 -52.88
C LYS A 134 -21.19 27.43 -53.27
N GLU A 135 -21.10 27.08 -54.56
CA GLU A 135 -20.02 26.23 -55.10
C GLU A 135 -18.62 26.83 -54.89
N ALA A 136 -18.52 28.16 -54.87
CA ALA A 136 -17.29 28.88 -54.56
C ALA A 136 -17.03 29.06 -53.04
N GLY A 137 -17.83 28.44 -52.16
CA GLY A 137 -17.71 28.56 -50.71
C GLY A 137 -18.11 29.93 -50.14
N ARG A 138 -18.79 30.78 -50.92
CA ARG A 138 -19.18 32.14 -50.54
C ARG A 138 -20.60 32.17 -49.96
N ASP A 139 -20.83 31.45 -48.87
CA ASP A 139 -22.17 31.24 -48.28
C ASP A 139 -22.97 32.51 -47.97
N LYS A 140 -22.29 33.58 -47.50
CA LYS A 140 -22.97 34.86 -47.22
C LYS A 140 -23.53 35.50 -48.50
N THR A 141 -22.77 35.41 -49.58
CA THR A 141 -23.16 35.92 -50.90
C THR A 141 -24.23 35.02 -51.50
N ALA A 142 -24.06 33.70 -51.42
CA ALA A 142 -25.05 32.72 -51.86
C ALA A 142 -26.41 32.93 -51.19
N ALA A 143 -26.42 33.11 -49.86
CA ALA A 143 -27.65 33.37 -49.11
C ALA A 143 -28.37 34.64 -49.57
N LYS A 144 -27.63 35.73 -49.87
CA LYS A 144 -28.21 36.97 -50.42
C LYS A 144 -28.86 36.71 -51.79
N TYR A 145 -28.18 36.00 -52.68
CA TYR A 145 -28.71 35.70 -54.01
C TYR A 145 -29.90 34.74 -53.97
N PHE A 146 -29.86 33.67 -53.17
CA PHE A 146 -31.01 32.79 -52.99
C PHE A 146 -32.21 33.49 -52.33
N ALA A 147 -31.97 34.42 -51.39
CA ALA A 147 -33.04 35.23 -50.83
C ALA A 147 -33.69 36.13 -51.90
N ASN A 148 -32.89 36.74 -52.77
CA ASN A 148 -33.40 37.52 -53.90
C ASN A 148 -34.17 36.65 -54.91
N ALA A 149 -33.65 35.46 -55.25
CA ALA A 149 -34.34 34.51 -56.10
C ALA A 149 -35.70 34.11 -55.52
N ASN A 150 -35.75 33.70 -54.25
CA ASN A 150 -36.99 33.35 -53.54
C ASN A 150 -38.00 34.51 -53.47
N LYS A 151 -37.54 35.75 -53.24
CA LYS A 151 -38.40 36.94 -53.16
C LYS A 151 -39.03 37.30 -54.51
N ARG A 152 -38.28 37.14 -55.61
CA ARG A 152 -38.68 37.56 -56.96
C ARG A 152 -39.36 36.45 -57.77
N SER A 153 -39.38 35.24 -57.26
CA SER A 153 -40.03 34.09 -57.89
C SER A 153 -41.53 34.05 -57.60
N SER A 154 -42.34 33.60 -58.58
CA SER A 154 -43.75 33.26 -58.37
C SER A 154 -43.91 32.15 -57.32
N SER A 155 -45.07 32.07 -56.67
CA SER A 155 -45.36 31.15 -55.55
C SER A 155 -45.03 29.69 -55.83
N ASP A 156 -45.26 29.24 -57.05
CA ASP A 156 -45.21 27.82 -57.43
C ASP A 156 -44.07 27.47 -58.40
N SER A 157 -43.19 28.45 -58.68
CA SER A 157 -42.02 28.18 -59.51
C SER A 157 -41.02 27.24 -58.84
N ILE A 158 -40.43 26.36 -59.65
CA ILE A 158 -39.36 25.42 -59.25
C ILE A 158 -38.16 26.18 -58.66
N THR A 159 -37.86 27.37 -59.19
CA THR A 159 -36.76 28.22 -58.74
C THR A 159 -36.95 28.74 -57.32
N LYS A 160 -38.19 29.06 -56.93
CA LYS A 160 -38.51 29.40 -55.54
C LYS A 160 -38.17 28.25 -54.61
N ILE A 161 -38.60 27.04 -54.95
CA ILE A 161 -38.40 25.82 -54.17
C ILE A 161 -36.90 25.52 -54.03
N LYS A 162 -36.16 25.47 -55.15
CA LYS A 162 -34.71 25.24 -55.16
C LYS A 162 -33.94 26.30 -54.35
N SER A 163 -34.38 27.56 -54.43
CA SER A 163 -33.80 28.67 -53.66
C SER A 163 -34.08 28.53 -52.17
N GLN A 164 -35.30 28.11 -51.78
CA GLN A 164 -35.66 27.86 -50.39
C GLN A 164 -34.83 26.72 -49.78
N ILE A 165 -34.71 25.59 -50.48
CA ILE A 165 -33.87 24.45 -50.04
C ILE A 165 -32.42 24.90 -49.87
N SER A 166 -31.85 25.54 -50.90
CA SER A 166 -30.44 25.98 -50.86
C SER A 166 -30.17 26.99 -49.73
N LEU A 167 -31.12 27.91 -49.49
CA LEU A 167 -31.03 28.87 -48.40
C LEU A 167 -31.20 28.19 -47.03
N ALA A 168 -32.10 27.20 -46.93
CA ALA A 168 -32.31 26.40 -45.72
C ALA A 168 -31.07 25.59 -45.36
N GLU A 169 -30.39 24.97 -46.34
CA GLU A 169 -29.12 24.27 -46.15
C GLU A 169 -28.03 25.20 -45.63
N ILE A 170 -27.91 26.42 -46.17
CA ILE A 170 -26.95 27.42 -45.65
C ILE A 170 -27.27 27.77 -44.20
N TYR A 171 -28.54 27.99 -43.85
CA TYR A 171 -28.93 28.27 -42.48
C TYR A 171 -28.72 27.07 -41.55
N TYR A 172 -28.98 25.85 -42.01
CA TYR A 172 -28.70 24.61 -41.29
C TYR A 172 -27.20 24.49 -40.96
N ASN A 173 -26.32 24.67 -41.96
CA ASN A 173 -24.86 24.60 -41.77
C ASN A 173 -24.35 25.70 -40.82
N LYS A 174 -24.98 26.89 -40.84
CA LYS A 174 -24.71 27.99 -39.90
C LYS A 174 -25.39 27.83 -38.54
N LYS A 175 -26.01 26.66 -38.27
CA LYS A 175 -26.75 26.36 -37.02
C LYS A 175 -27.91 27.32 -36.73
N SER A 176 -28.40 28.04 -37.74
CA SER A 176 -29.54 28.95 -37.67
C SER A 176 -30.85 28.21 -37.94
N TYR A 177 -31.15 27.19 -37.12
CA TYR A 177 -32.22 26.22 -37.39
C TYR A 177 -33.61 26.86 -37.47
N SER A 178 -33.91 27.86 -36.62
CA SER A 178 -35.18 28.58 -36.63
C SER A 178 -35.47 29.26 -37.98
N LYS A 179 -34.43 29.71 -38.70
CA LYS A 179 -34.56 30.28 -40.06
C LYS A 179 -34.66 29.21 -41.14
N ALA A 180 -34.04 28.05 -40.94
CA ALA A 180 -34.06 26.94 -41.89
C ALA A 180 -35.41 26.22 -41.93
N ILE A 181 -36.06 26.04 -40.77
CA ILE A 181 -37.34 25.31 -40.63
C ILE A 181 -38.41 25.80 -41.62
N PRO A 182 -38.82 27.08 -41.63
CA PRO A 182 -39.91 27.53 -42.50
C PRO A 182 -39.55 27.42 -43.99
N LEU A 183 -38.27 27.49 -44.35
CA LEU A 183 -37.84 27.32 -45.75
C LEU A 183 -37.96 25.86 -46.20
N TYR A 184 -37.46 24.92 -45.38
CA TYR A 184 -37.62 23.50 -45.65
C TYR A 184 -39.09 23.07 -45.66
N GLU A 185 -39.89 23.48 -44.66
CA GLU A 185 -41.33 23.15 -44.59
C GLU A 185 -42.07 23.60 -45.86
N ASN A 186 -41.83 24.84 -46.30
CA ASN A 186 -42.49 25.40 -47.48
C ASN A 186 -42.08 24.71 -48.79
N ALA A 187 -40.79 24.38 -48.94
CA ALA A 187 -40.28 23.75 -50.14
C ALA A 187 -40.70 22.28 -50.24
N LEU A 188 -40.53 21.51 -49.15
CA LEU A 188 -40.77 20.06 -49.12
C LEU A 188 -42.25 19.69 -49.14
N LYS A 189 -43.15 20.64 -48.81
CA LYS A 189 -44.60 20.48 -48.99
C LYS A 189 -44.99 20.46 -50.47
N ARG A 190 -44.33 21.28 -51.30
CA ARG A 190 -44.68 21.52 -52.71
C ARG A 190 -43.88 20.68 -53.70
N HIS A 191 -42.70 20.22 -53.32
CA HIS A 191 -41.80 19.51 -54.22
C HIS A 191 -41.23 18.24 -53.57
N GLN A 192 -41.34 17.13 -54.28
CA GLN A 192 -40.92 15.81 -53.82
C GLN A 192 -40.09 15.11 -54.90
N ASP A 193 -38.89 15.63 -55.11
CA ASP A 193 -37.89 15.06 -56.00
C ASP A 193 -37.07 13.97 -55.29
N LYS A 194 -36.05 13.44 -55.99
CA LYS A 194 -35.16 12.41 -55.46
C LYS A 194 -34.47 12.82 -54.14
N TRP A 195 -34.25 14.11 -53.90
CA TRP A 195 -33.52 14.64 -52.74
C TRP A 195 -34.39 14.86 -51.51
N TRP A 196 -35.72 14.73 -51.64
CA TRP A 196 -36.67 15.01 -50.56
C TRP A 196 -36.33 14.36 -49.22
N THR A 197 -35.87 13.10 -49.21
CA THR A 197 -35.50 12.37 -47.97
C THR A 197 -34.28 12.98 -47.29
N LYS A 198 -33.29 13.44 -48.05
CA LYS A 198 -32.08 14.10 -47.53
C LYS A 198 -32.42 15.46 -46.93
N ASP A 199 -33.25 16.25 -47.61
CA ASP A 199 -33.66 17.58 -47.12
C ASP A 199 -34.60 17.46 -45.91
N SER A 200 -35.50 16.48 -45.93
CA SER A 200 -36.37 16.16 -44.79
C SER A 200 -35.59 15.66 -43.58
N PHE A 201 -34.49 14.93 -43.78
CA PHE A 201 -33.57 14.54 -42.73
C PHE A 201 -32.90 15.77 -42.08
N ASN A 202 -32.46 16.74 -42.89
CA ASN A 202 -31.94 18.01 -42.39
C ASN A 202 -33.01 18.80 -41.62
N LEU A 203 -34.26 18.83 -42.11
CA LEU A 203 -35.39 19.43 -41.41
C LEU A 203 -35.66 18.74 -40.06
N ALA A 204 -35.58 17.41 -39.99
CA ALA A 204 -35.72 16.69 -38.74
C ALA A 204 -34.66 17.11 -37.71
N TRP A 205 -33.41 17.26 -38.15
CA TRP A 205 -32.34 17.82 -37.32
C TRP A 205 -32.61 19.28 -36.93
N CYS A 206 -33.13 20.12 -37.83
CA CYS A 206 -33.55 21.48 -37.49
C CYS A 206 -34.60 21.49 -36.38
N TYR A 207 -35.65 20.67 -36.49
CA TYR A 207 -36.66 20.53 -35.44
C TYR A 207 -36.04 20.12 -34.12
N TYR A 208 -35.18 19.10 -34.13
CA TYR A 208 -34.52 18.59 -32.93
C TYR A 208 -33.69 19.67 -32.25
N ARG A 209 -32.86 20.39 -33.02
CA ARG A 209 -31.98 21.44 -32.52
C ARG A 209 -32.74 22.70 -32.08
N ASN A 210 -33.97 22.87 -32.53
CA ASN A 210 -34.88 23.91 -32.11
C ASN A 210 -35.84 23.46 -30.97
N GLY A 211 -35.56 22.33 -30.31
CA GLY A 211 -36.34 21.82 -29.18
C GLY A 211 -37.64 21.10 -29.54
N GLN A 212 -37.95 20.95 -30.83
CA GLN A 212 -39.20 20.35 -31.33
C GLN A 212 -39.06 18.84 -31.53
N ALA A 213 -38.76 18.12 -30.46
CA ALA A 213 -38.42 16.70 -30.48
C ALA A 213 -39.47 15.78 -31.15
N SER A 214 -40.75 15.96 -30.84
CA SER A 214 -41.82 15.13 -31.42
C SER A 214 -41.91 15.30 -32.93
N LYS A 215 -41.76 16.53 -33.45
CA LYS A 215 -41.70 16.80 -34.90
C LYS A 215 -40.46 16.17 -35.53
N ALA A 216 -39.31 16.26 -34.86
CA ALA A 216 -38.07 15.65 -35.33
C ALA A 216 -38.17 14.13 -35.47
N ILE A 217 -38.70 13.45 -34.44
CA ILE A 217 -38.90 11.99 -34.44
C ILE A 217 -39.90 11.59 -35.53
N SER A 218 -41.02 12.30 -35.64
CA SER A 218 -42.03 12.04 -36.68
C SER A 218 -41.41 12.18 -38.09
N LYS A 219 -40.67 13.27 -38.32
CA LYS A 219 -40.00 13.50 -39.61
C LYS A 219 -38.92 12.45 -39.91
N MET A 220 -38.14 12.01 -38.92
CA MET A 220 -37.19 10.90 -39.11
C MET A 220 -37.87 9.59 -39.51
N LYS A 221 -39.00 9.24 -38.88
CA LYS A 221 -39.78 8.05 -39.25
C LYS A 221 -40.31 8.14 -40.68
N GLU A 222 -40.78 9.30 -41.08
CA GLU A 222 -41.24 9.55 -42.46
C GLU A 222 -40.08 9.42 -43.46
N VAL A 223 -38.91 10.00 -43.16
CA VAL A 223 -37.70 9.83 -43.97
C VAL A 223 -37.34 8.35 -44.11
N PHE A 224 -37.36 7.60 -43.00
CA PHE A 224 -37.07 6.17 -43.01
C PHE A 224 -38.03 5.39 -43.90
N GLN A 225 -39.34 5.63 -43.75
CA GLN A 225 -40.36 4.95 -44.54
C GLN A 225 -40.25 5.26 -46.03
N ARG A 226 -40.01 6.52 -46.40
CA ARG A 226 -39.93 6.93 -47.81
C ARG A 226 -38.64 6.52 -48.49
N SER A 227 -37.56 6.34 -47.73
CA SER A 227 -36.26 5.88 -48.23
C SER A 227 -36.27 4.46 -48.80
N SER A 228 -37.31 3.67 -48.55
CA SER A 228 -37.47 2.35 -49.19
C SER A 228 -37.86 2.42 -50.66
N ASN A 229 -38.39 3.57 -51.11
CA ASN A 229 -38.77 3.78 -52.50
C ASN A 229 -37.56 4.28 -53.30
N GLN A 230 -37.23 3.57 -54.38
CA GLN A 230 -36.09 3.88 -55.28
C GLN A 230 -36.14 5.29 -55.90
N LYS A 231 -37.30 5.96 -55.88
CA LYS A 231 -37.45 7.37 -56.28
C LYS A 231 -36.59 8.31 -55.42
N PHE A 232 -36.36 7.99 -54.14
CA PHE A 232 -35.68 8.86 -53.19
C PHE A 232 -34.26 8.37 -52.87
N ILE A 233 -33.40 9.29 -52.39
CA ILE A 233 -32.13 8.90 -51.78
C ILE A 233 -32.41 8.08 -50.52
N ASP A 234 -31.79 6.90 -50.42
CA ASP A 234 -31.91 6.05 -49.24
C ASP A 234 -31.16 6.67 -48.05
N MET A 235 -31.92 7.16 -47.07
CA MET A 235 -31.42 7.76 -45.83
C MET A 235 -31.62 6.85 -44.61
N ARG A 236 -32.00 5.57 -44.79
CA ARG A 236 -32.31 4.66 -43.67
C ARG A 236 -31.15 4.52 -42.70
N SER A 237 -29.94 4.29 -43.20
CA SER A 237 -28.75 4.13 -42.35
C SER A 237 -28.46 5.37 -41.48
N GLN A 238 -28.72 6.56 -42.01
CA GLN A 238 -28.54 7.84 -41.32
C GLN A 238 -29.62 8.00 -40.25
N VAL A 239 -30.87 7.68 -40.58
CA VAL A 239 -31.98 7.72 -39.62
C VAL A 239 -31.75 6.73 -38.48
N GLU A 240 -31.39 5.49 -38.78
CA GLU A 240 -31.11 4.43 -37.80
C GLU A 240 -30.04 4.85 -36.80
N ARG A 241 -28.98 5.53 -37.26
CA ARG A 241 -27.93 6.03 -36.38
C ARG A 241 -28.41 7.19 -35.51
N ASP A 242 -29.16 8.13 -36.07
CA ASP A 242 -29.36 9.44 -35.45
C ASP A 242 -30.68 9.56 -34.66
N ILE A 243 -31.74 8.84 -35.06
CA ILE A 243 -33.07 8.95 -34.42
C ILE A 243 -33.03 8.53 -32.94
N GLY A 244 -32.16 7.58 -32.59
CA GLY A 244 -31.99 7.13 -31.21
C GLY A 244 -31.52 8.24 -30.28
N GLN A 245 -30.73 9.20 -30.77
CA GLN A 245 -30.36 10.38 -29.99
C GLN A 245 -31.58 11.26 -29.69
N PHE A 246 -32.52 11.39 -30.64
CA PHE A 246 -33.72 12.19 -30.45
C PHE A 246 -34.59 11.55 -29.36
N TYR A 247 -34.78 10.23 -29.45
CA TYR A 247 -35.47 9.48 -28.39
C TYR A 247 -34.81 9.63 -27.03
N ALA A 248 -33.49 9.45 -26.94
CA ALA A 248 -32.79 9.46 -25.66
C ALA A 248 -32.78 10.82 -24.96
N THR A 249 -32.60 11.90 -25.73
CA THR A 249 -32.54 13.25 -25.16
C THR A 249 -33.91 13.86 -24.86
N SER A 250 -34.97 13.34 -25.47
CA SER A 250 -36.34 13.78 -25.23
C SER A 250 -37.10 12.89 -24.23
N GLY A 251 -36.39 11.98 -23.54
CA GLY A 251 -36.97 11.11 -22.52
C GLY A 251 -37.83 9.97 -23.06
N LYS A 252 -37.79 9.70 -24.37
CA LYS A 252 -38.60 8.72 -25.10
C LYS A 252 -37.80 7.47 -25.50
N ILE A 253 -36.92 6.99 -24.62
CA ILE A 253 -36.00 5.87 -24.92
C ILE A 253 -36.77 4.60 -25.30
N GLU A 254 -37.86 4.32 -24.60
CA GLU A 254 -38.72 3.15 -24.83
C GLU A 254 -39.32 3.15 -26.23
N GLU A 255 -39.81 4.30 -26.71
CA GLU A 255 -40.27 4.43 -28.09
C GLU A 255 -39.14 4.14 -29.09
N GLY A 256 -37.92 4.58 -28.78
CA GLY A 256 -36.73 4.27 -29.59
C GLY A 256 -36.37 2.79 -29.59
N ILE A 257 -36.48 2.11 -28.45
CA ILE A 257 -36.30 0.66 -28.35
C ILE A 257 -37.34 -0.06 -29.23
N GLN A 258 -38.62 0.35 -29.16
CA GLN A 258 -39.66 -0.25 -30.00
C GLN A 258 -39.42 0.02 -31.49
N PHE A 259 -38.95 1.21 -31.85
CA PHE A 259 -38.55 1.52 -33.21
C PHE A 259 -37.45 0.58 -33.70
N TYR A 260 -36.35 0.43 -32.96
CA TYR A 260 -35.24 -0.46 -33.35
C TYR A 260 -35.64 -1.94 -33.40
N LYS A 261 -36.48 -2.40 -32.46
CA LYS A 261 -37.06 -3.75 -32.49
C LYS A 261 -37.87 -3.99 -33.76
N LYS A 262 -38.74 -3.03 -34.12
CA LYS A 262 -39.60 -3.13 -35.32
C LYS A 262 -38.79 -3.26 -36.61
N ILE A 263 -37.63 -2.61 -36.69
CA ILE A 263 -36.77 -2.63 -37.89
C ILE A 263 -35.64 -3.69 -37.82
N GLY A 264 -35.67 -4.57 -36.81
CA GLY A 264 -34.71 -5.68 -36.70
C GLY A 264 -33.28 -5.28 -36.31
N ILE A 265 -33.08 -4.10 -35.74
CA ILE A 265 -31.76 -3.63 -35.30
C ILE A 265 -31.49 -4.03 -33.86
N ASN A 266 -30.26 -4.46 -33.59
CA ASN A 266 -29.78 -4.66 -32.22
C ASN A 266 -29.76 -3.32 -31.46
N PHE A 267 -30.83 -3.08 -30.70
CA PHE A 267 -31.05 -1.82 -30.03
C PHE A 267 -30.11 -1.62 -28.84
N THR A 268 -29.62 -2.67 -28.17
CA THR A 268 -28.68 -2.51 -27.04
C THR A 268 -27.34 -1.94 -27.53
N ARG A 269 -26.84 -2.41 -28.69
CA ARG A 269 -25.67 -1.82 -29.36
C ARG A 269 -25.90 -0.35 -29.75
N GLN A 270 -27.09 0.00 -30.24
CA GLN A 270 -27.40 1.39 -30.55
C GLN A 270 -27.49 2.27 -29.30
N LEU A 271 -28.13 1.78 -28.22
CA LEU A 271 -28.18 2.47 -26.94
C LEU A 271 -26.78 2.75 -26.39
N LEU A 272 -25.83 1.81 -26.55
CA LEU A 272 -24.44 2.01 -26.16
C LEU A 272 -23.80 3.19 -26.92
N ARG A 273 -23.91 3.21 -28.26
CA ARG A 273 -23.41 4.30 -29.11
C ARG A 273 -24.04 5.64 -28.77
N ILE A 274 -25.35 5.65 -28.53
CA ILE A 274 -26.09 6.85 -28.12
C ILE A 274 -25.57 7.33 -26.77
N ALA A 275 -25.39 6.44 -25.79
CA ALA A 275 -24.88 6.80 -24.48
C ALA A 275 -23.48 7.41 -24.54
N VAL A 276 -22.58 6.88 -25.37
CA VAL A 276 -21.25 7.43 -25.63
C VAL A 276 -21.35 8.85 -26.20
N SER A 277 -22.15 9.05 -27.25
CA SER A 277 -22.39 10.38 -27.84
C SER A 277 -22.95 11.38 -26.82
N LEU A 278 -23.91 10.95 -25.98
CA LEU A 278 -24.50 11.78 -24.94
C LEU A 278 -23.48 12.16 -23.87
N ARG A 279 -22.64 11.22 -23.44
CA ARG A 279 -21.55 11.48 -22.50
C ARG A 279 -20.58 12.52 -23.05
N ASP A 280 -20.21 12.42 -24.32
CA ASP A 280 -19.24 13.33 -24.93
C ASP A 280 -19.83 14.72 -25.20
N GLN A 281 -21.17 14.84 -25.26
CA GLN A 281 -21.91 16.10 -25.20
C GLN A 281 -22.09 16.66 -23.78
N GLY A 282 -21.62 15.97 -22.73
CA GLY A 282 -21.82 16.35 -21.32
C GLY A 282 -23.20 16.04 -20.75
N LYS A 283 -24.07 15.32 -21.49
CA LYS A 283 -25.42 14.93 -21.08
C LYS A 283 -25.39 13.66 -20.23
N TYR A 284 -24.74 13.74 -19.07
CA TYR A 284 -24.41 12.56 -18.25
C TYR A 284 -25.64 11.83 -17.70
N THR A 285 -26.70 12.53 -17.29
CA THR A 285 -27.93 11.90 -16.77
C THR A 285 -28.63 11.08 -17.85
N GLN A 286 -28.75 11.62 -19.07
CA GLN A 286 -29.35 10.90 -20.20
C GLN A 286 -28.47 9.73 -20.64
N SER A 287 -27.14 9.90 -20.63
CA SER A 287 -26.20 8.79 -20.90
C SER A 287 -26.34 7.67 -19.87
N GLU A 288 -26.42 7.98 -18.57
CA GLU A 288 -26.64 7.00 -17.50
C GLU A 288 -27.96 6.26 -17.68
N LYS A 289 -29.06 7.00 -17.94
CA LYS A 289 -30.36 6.39 -18.22
C LYS A 289 -30.23 5.43 -19.40
N THR A 290 -29.65 5.88 -20.52
CA THR A 290 -29.48 5.07 -21.74
C THR A 290 -28.68 3.78 -21.48
N LEU A 291 -27.55 3.85 -20.75
CA LEU A 291 -26.76 2.65 -20.37
C LEU A 291 -27.53 1.71 -19.44
N ASN A 292 -28.38 2.24 -18.56
CA ASN A 292 -29.23 1.40 -17.71
C ASN A 292 -30.29 0.64 -18.53
N TYR A 293 -30.85 1.24 -19.58
CA TYR A 293 -31.73 0.52 -20.51
C TYR A 293 -30.95 -0.53 -21.31
N ALA A 294 -29.75 -0.19 -21.81
CA ALA A 294 -28.89 -1.17 -22.48
C ALA A 294 -28.64 -2.38 -21.57
N LEU A 295 -28.23 -2.14 -20.32
CA LEU A 295 -27.96 -3.21 -19.35
C LEU A 295 -29.22 -4.02 -18.98
N LYS A 296 -30.38 -3.36 -18.85
CA LYS A 296 -31.65 -4.02 -18.49
C LYS A 296 -32.11 -5.02 -19.56
N PHE A 297 -31.84 -4.72 -20.82
CA PHE A 297 -32.38 -5.47 -21.95
C PHE A 297 -31.35 -6.33 -22.68
N GLU A 298 -30.06 -6.20 -22.35
CA GLU A 298 -29.02 -7.07 -22.90
C GLU A 298 -29.18 -8.49 -22.37
N LYS A 299 -29.29 -9.45 -23.30
CA LYS A 299 -29.41 -10.88 -23.00
C LYS A 299 -28.09 -11.61 -23.18
N ASP A 300 -27.20 -11.03 -23.97
CA ASP A 300 -25.88 -11.58 -24.27
C ASP A 300 -24.91 -11.22 -23.12
N GLU A 301 -24.57 -12.21 -22.29
CA GLU A 301 -23.65 -12.01 -21.17
C GLU A 301 -22.28 -11.50 -21.63
N GLU A 302 -21.83 -11.84 -22.84
CA GLU A 302 -20.54 -11.39 -23.38
C GLU A 302 -20.50 -9.89 -23.67
N ARG A 303 -21.66 -9.22 -23.76
CA ARG A 303 -21.75 -7.76 -23.99
C ARG A 303 -21.88 -6.94 -22.72
N LEU A 304 -22.20 -7.58 -21.60
CA LEU A 304 -22.28 -6.89 -20.31
C LEU A 304 -20.98 -6.16 -19.92
N PRO A 305 -19.77 -6.73 -20.13
CA PRO A 305 -18.52 -6.04 -19.83
C PRO A 305 -18.39 -4.70 -20.56
N GLU A 306 -18.70 -4.65 -21.86
CA GLU A 306 -18.67 -3.43 -22.68
C GLU A 306 -19.57 -2.33 -22.08
N ILE A 307 -20.81 -2.68 -21.71
CA ILE A 307 -21.76 -1.74 -21.09
C ILE A 307 -21.25 -1.24 -19.74
N TYR A 308 -20.70 -2.13 -18.90
CA TYR A 308 -20.14 -1.74 -17.61
C TYR A 308 -18.91 -0.85 -17.76
N LEU A 309 -18.02 -1.11 -18.71
CA LEU A 309 -16.87 -0.26 -19.01
C LEU A 309 -17.30 1.16 -19.42
N GLU A 310 -18.29 1.29 -20.29
CA GLU A 310 -18.84 2.60 -20.66
C GLU A 310 -19.47 3.33 -19.46
N LYS A 311 -20.09 2.60 -18.53
CA LYS A 311 -20.57 3.16 -17.26
C LYS A 311 -19.43 3.63 -16.36
N LEU A 312 -18.29 2.93 -16.32
CA LEU A 312 -17.12 3.40 -15.56
C LEU A 312 -16.60 4.73 -16.12
N VAL A 313 -16.42 4.82 -17.44
CA VAL A 313 -15.98 6.07 -18.10
C VAL A 313 -16.99 7.19 -17.86
N LEU A 314 -18.29 6.90 -17.94
CA LEU A 314 -19.34 7.87 -17.62
C LEU A 314 -19.24 8.36 -16.18
N TYR A 315 -19.16 7.45 -15.20
CA TYR A 315 -19.13 7.81 -13.78
C TYR A 315 -17.85 8.51 -13.36
N GLU A 316 -16.74 8.27 -14.06
CA GLU A 316 -15.52 9.05 -13.92
C GLU A 316 -15.73 10.51 -14.34
N LYS A 317 -16.22 10.74 -15.56
CA LYS A 317 -16.51 12.10 -16.08
C LYS A 317 -17.62 12.82 -15.29
N PHE A 318 -18.63 12.08 -14.83
CA PHE A 318 -19.76 12.62 -14.07
C PHE A 318 -19.42 12.84 -12.58
N GLY A 319 -18.29 12.30 -12.09
CA GLY A 319 -17.91 12.42 -10.68
C GLY A 319 -18.72 11.55 -9.71
N LYS A 320 -19.44 10.53 -10.19
CA LYS A 320 -20.24 9.61 -9.37
C LYS A 320 -19.39 8.46 -8.80
N GLU A 321 -18.52 8.79 -7.85
CA GLU A 321 -17.56 7.86 -7.21
C GLU A 321 -18.19 6.56 -6.66
N TYR A 322 -19.37 6.67 -6.03
CA TYR A 322 -20.09 5.50 -5.49
C TYR A 322 -20.59 4.57 -6.60
N SER A 323 -21.20 5.15 -7.64
CA SER A 323 -21.70 4.40 -8.79
C SER A 323 -20.56 3.73 -9.54
N HIS A 324 -19.42 4.41 -9.70
CA HIS A 324 -18.22 3.83 -10.27
C HIS A 324 -17.77 2.58 -9.49
N LEU A 325 -17.70 2.65 -8.16
CA LEU A 325 -17.28 1.51 -7.34
C LEU A 325 -18.28 0.36 -7.44
N LYS A 326 -19.59 0.66 -7.40
CA LYS A 326 -20.64 -0.35 -7.56
C LYS A 326 -20.52 -1.06 -8.92
N THR A 327 -20.35 -0.30 -10.00
CA THR A 327 -20.12 -0.85 -11.34
C THR A 327 -18.83 -1.65 -11.43
N SER A 328 -17.75 -1.21 -10.78
CA SER A 328 -16.49 -1.95 -10.76
C SER A 328 -16.65 -3.31 -10.07
N LYS A 329 -17.47 -3.40 -9.01
CA LYS A 329 -17.77 -4.68 -8.36
C LYS A 329 -18.56 -5.63 -9.25
N GLU A 330 -19.53 -5.13 -10.01
CA GLU A 330 -20.26 -5.98 -10.97
C GLU A 330 -19.33 -6.48 -12.08
N LEU A 331 -18.48 -5.61 -12.62
CA LEU A 331 -17.48 -6.02 -13.60
C LEU A 331 -16.45 -7.00 -13.02
N PHE A 332 -16.05 -6.82 -11.76
CA PHE A 332 -15.17 -7.77 -11.07
C PHE A 332 -15.79 -9.16 -10.92
N LYS A 333 -17.11 -9.27 -10.73
CA LYS A 333 -17.79 -10.58 -10.75
C LYS A 333 -17.68 -11.26 -12.11
N LEU A 334 -17.83 -10.52 -13.21
CA LEU A 334 -17.64 -11.05 -14.56
C LEU A 334 -16.19 -11.47 -14.80
N PHE A 335 -15.22 -10.67 -14.33
CA PHE A 335 -13.80 -11.03 -14.35
C PHE A 335 -13.54 -12.38 -13.67
N LYS A 336 -14.14 -12.60 -12.50
CA LYS A 336 -14.01 -13.85 -11.75
C LYS A 336 -14.63 -15.06 -12.45
N LYS A 337 -15.62 -14.85 -13.31
CA LYS A 337 -16.21 -15.89 -14.17
C LYS A 337 -15.41 -16.16 -15.43
N GLY A 338 -14.38 -15.36 -15.75
CA GLY A 338 -13.65 -15.45 -17.02
C GLY A 338 -14.39 -14.82 -18.20
N SER A 339 -15.48 -14.09 -17.95
CA SER A 339 -16.35 -13.49 -18.98
C SER A 339 -15.89 -12.11 -19.44
N ILE A 340 -14.58 -11.82 -19.40
CA ILE A 340 -14.01 -10.53 -19.82
C ILE A 340 -12.77 -10.79 -20.69
N SER A 341 -12.69 -10.14 -21.84
CA SER A 341 -11.55 -10.23 -22.74
C SER A 341 -10.31 -9.51 -22.21
N SER A 342 -9.13 -9.84 -22.76
CA SER A 342 -7.86 -9.20 -22.36
C SER A 342 -7.88 -7.67 -22.55
N ASN A 343 -8.50 -7.16 -23.62
CA ASN A 343 -8.59 -5.72 -23.87
C ASN A 343 -9.51 -5.01 -22.88
N GLU A 344 -10.62 -5.65 -22.49
CA GLU A 344 -11.54 -5.14 -21.48
C GLU A 344 -10.90 -5.15 -20.09
N ILE A 345 -10.09 -6.17 -19.75
CA ILE A 345 -9.30 -6.21 -18.52
C ILE A 345 -8.35 -5.01 -18.44
N LYS A 346 -7.66 -4.65 -19.54
CA LYS A 346 -6.79 -3.47 -19.57
C LYS A 346 -7.55 -2.19 -19.27
N THR A 347 -8.70 -1.99 -19.91
CA THR A 347 -9.57 -0.81 -19.67
C THR A 347 -10.11 -0.80 -18.24
N PHE A 348 -10.54 -1.95 -17.73
CA PHE A 348 -11.04 -2.09 -16.37
C PHE A 348 -9.96 -1.75 -15.33
N ASN A 349 -8.77 -2.31 -15.50
CA ASN A 349 -7.59 -2.02 -14.68
C ASN A 349 -7.30 -0.52 -14.67
N PHE A 350 -7.20 0.11 -15.84
CA PHE A 350 -6.98 1.55 -15.97
C PHE A 350 -8.02 2.40 -15.22
N GLN A 351 -9.32 2.10 -15.38
CA GLN A 351 -10.39 2.83 -14.68
C GLN A 351 -10.29 2.69 -13.16
N MET A 352 -10.03 1.48 -12.66
CA MET A 352 -9.86 1.24 -11.23
C MET A 352 -8.61 1.94 -10.67
N GLN A 353 -7.45 1.83 -11.35
CA GLN A 353 -6.21 2.49 -10.92
C GLN A 353 -6.39 4.01 -10.85
N LYS A 354 -7.01 4.61 -11.87
CA LYS A 354 -7.28 6.06 -11.92
C LYS A 354 -8.13 6.51 -10.73
N GLN A 355 -9.20 5.78 -10.38
CA GLN A 355 -10.02 6.10 -9.20
C GLN A 355 -9.29 5.84 -7.89
N ALA A 356 -8.61 4.71 -7.75
CA ALA A 356 -7.86 4.33 -6.55
C ALA A 356 -6.80 5.39 -6.22
N ALA A 357 -5.99 5.79 -7.20
CA ALA A 357 -4.95 6.79 -7.06
C ALA A 357 -5.53 8.18 -6.72
N LYS A 358 -6.61 8.61 -7.40
CA LYS A 358 -7.31 9.86 -7.08
C LYS A 358 -7.77 9.89 -5.64
N LEU A 359 -8.39 8.81 -5.16
CA LEU A 359 -8.92 8.71 -3.80
C LEU A 359 -7.81 8.61 -2.76
N GLN A 360 -6.77 7.84 -3.02
CA GLN A 360 -5.61 7.74 -2.14
C GLN A 360 -4.93 9.11 -1.97
N LYS A 361 -4.70 9.84 -3.08
CA LYS A 361 -4.16 11.22 -3.03
C LYS A 361 -5.02 12.14 -2.17
N GLN A 362 -6.35 12.01 -2.28
CA GLN A 362 -7.28 12.77 -1.43
C GLN A 362 -7.16 12.36 0.05
N VAL A 363 -7.02 11.07 0.36
CA VAL A 363 -6.85 10.58 1.74
C VAL A 363 -5.56 11.12 2.37
N VAL A 364 -4.46 11.13 1.62
CA VAL A 364 -3.14 11.63 2.06
C VAL A 364 -3.12 13.16 2.19
N SER A 365 -3.92 13.87 1.39
CA SER A 365 -3.94 15.34 1.39
C SER A 365 -4.37 15.95 2.74
N LYS A 366 -3.87 17.17 3.02
CA LYS A 366 -4.27 17.95 4.21
C LYS A 366 -5.76 18.35 4.19
N THR A 367 -6.37 18.45 3.00
CA THR A 367 -7.74 18.91 2.76
C THR A 367 -8.78 18.16 3.60
N TYR A 368 -8.65 16.83 3.72
CA TYR A 368 -9.62 16.00 4.44
C TYR A 368 -9.13 15.58 5.84
N LYS A 369 -7.99 16.11 6.31
CA LYS A 369 -7.39 15.71 7.59
C LYS A 369 -8.34 15.89 8.78
N ARG A 370 -9.10 16.99 8.80
CA ARG A 370 -10.11 17.31 9.83
C ARG A 370 -11.48 16.68 9.57
N LEU A 371 -11.77 16.24 8.34
CA LEU A 371 -13.05 15.66 7.93
C LEU A 371 -13.04 14.12 8.03
N LYS A 372 -12.93 13.58 9.25
CA LYS A 372 -12.72 12.15 9.52
C LYS A 372 -13.71 11.24 8.77
N LYS A 373 -15.02 11.53 8.79
CA LYS A 373 -16.04 10.71 8.09
C LYS A 373 -15.82 10.70 6.57
N VAL A 374 -15.47 11.85 5.98
CA VAL A 374 -15.22 11.96 4.53
C VAL A 374 -13.94 11.22 4.15
N ARG A 375 -12.85 11.42 4.91
CA ARG A 375 -11.58 10.72 4.69
C ARG A 375 -11.73 9.21 4.81
N ASN A 376 -12.42 8.72 5.86
CA ASN A 376 -12.69 7.31 6.06
C ASN A 376 -13.44 6.68 4.87
N ARG A 377 -14.48 7.37 4.35
CA ARG A 377 -15.23 6.90 3.18
C ARG A 377 -14.36 6.82 1.93
N LYS A 378 -13.50 7.82 1.69
CA LYS A 378 -12.55 7.82 0.56
C LYS A 378 -11.51 6.71 0.70
N ALA A 379 -10.93 6.54 1.88
CA ALA A 379 -9.98 5.48 2.18
C ALA A 379 -10.61 4.09 1.98
N SER A 380 -11.82 3.87 2.51
CA SER A 380 -12.56 2.61 2.34
C SER A 380 -12.79 2.27 0.87
N ARG A 381 -13.11 3.26 0.03
CA ARG A 381 -13.33 3.04 -1.41
C ARG A 381 -12.02 2.80 -2.16
N ALA A 382 -10.97 3.56 -1.87
CA ALA A 382 -9.64 3.32 -2.43
C ALA A 382 -9.13 1.91 -2.08
N ILE A 383 -9.29 1.48 -0.82
CA ILE A 383 -8.94 0.13 -0.36
C ILE A 383 -9.70 -0.95 -1.14
N GLN A 384 -10.99 -0.76 -1.43
CA GLN A 384 -11.78 -1.70 -2.23
C GLN A 384 -11.33 -1.76 -3.69
N TYR A 385 -10.90 -0.64 -4.29
CA TYR A 385 -10.31 -0.68 -5.62
C TYR A 385 -8.97 -1.42 -5.62
N PHE A 386 -8.08 -1.14 -4.67
CA PHE A 386 -6.80 -1.85 -4.55
C PHE A 386 -6.98 -3.35 -4.27
N ASP A 387 -8.05 -3.73 -3.56
CA ASP A 387 -8.41 -5.13 -3.34
C ASP A 387 -8.71 -5.83 -4.67
N MET A 388 -9.64 -5.29 -5.47
CA MET A 388 -9.94 -5.83 -6.79
C MET A 388 -8.71 -5.80 -7.73
N LEU A 389 -7.95 -4.71 -7.71
CA LEU A 389 -6.73 -4.55 -8.52
C LEU A 389 -5.67 -5.60 -8.20
N SER A 390 -5.51 -5.99 -6.92
CA SER A 390 -4.55 -7.03 -6.54
C SER A 390 -4.85 -8.40 -7.16
N GLU A 391 -6.10 -8.62 -7.58
CA GLU A 391 -6.55 -9.86 -8.21
C GLU A 391 -6.64 -9.76 -9.74
N VAL A 392 -7.04 -8.59 -10.27
CA VAL A 392 -7.12 -8.31 -11.71
C VAL A 392 -5.73 -8.13 -12.32
N ASP A 393 -4.85 -7.42 -11.62
CA ASP A 393 -3.49 -7.11 -12.03
C ASP A 393 -2.49 -7.92 -11.19
N LYS A 394 -2.51 -9.25 -11.37
CA LYS A 394 -1.66 -10.18 -10.60
C LYS A 394 -0.18 -9.83 -10.73
N ALA A 395 0.26 -9.29 -11.86
CA ALA A 395 1.64 -8.86 -12.08
C ALA A 395 2.10 -7.82 -11.05
N ASN A 396 1.23 -6.86 -10.70
CA ASN A 396 1.51 -5.78 -9.74
C ASN A 396 0.75 -5.94 -8.40
N ALA A 397 0.29 -7.15 -8.07
CA ALA A 397 -0.50 -7.41 -6.86
C ALA A 397 0.12 -6.89 -5.55
N ASP A 398 1.43 -7.03 -5.38
CA ASP A 398 2.23 -6.54 -4.25
C ASP A 398 2.21 -5.00 -4.16
N GLU A 399 2.24 -4.30 -5.30
CA GLU A 399 2.11 -2.83 -5.35
C GLU A 399 0.70 -2.38 -4.94
N HIS A 400 -0.34 -3.05 -5.43
CA HIS A 400 -1.73 -2.76 -5.04
C HIS A 400 -1.97 -3.03 -3.55
N LEU A 401 -1.43 -4.13 -3.01
CA LEU A 401 -1.48 -4.44 -1.57
C LEU A 401 -0.71 -3.41 -0.73
N PHE A 402 0.45 -2.95 -1.20
CA PHE A 402 1.22 -1.90 -0.55
C PHE A 402 0.43 -0.59 -0.52
N HIS A 403 -0.16 -0.16 -1.65
CA HIS A 403 -1.00 1.04 -1.68
C HIS A 403 -2.28 0.93 -0.84
N LYS A 404 -2.85 -0.27 -0.74
CA LYS A 404 -3.94 -0.57 0.20
C LYS A 404 -3.51 -0.31 1.65
N ALA A 405 -2.29 -0.71 2.02
CA ALA A 405 -1.71 -0.48 3.34
C ALA A 405 -1.41 1.00 3.60
N GLU A 406 -0.77 1.69 2.66
CA GLU A 406 -0.50 3.13 2.71
C GLU A 406 -1.79 3.94 2.86
N THR A 407 -2.86 3.53 2.18
CA THR A 407 -4.17 4.18 2.29
C THR A 407 -4.76 4.03 3.70
N ALA A 408 -4.66 2.85 4.29
CA ALA A 408 -5.10 2.61 5.67
C ALA A 408 -4.24 3.39 6.68
N TYR A 409 -2.93 3.43 6.46
CA TYR A 409 -1.97 4.17 7.28
C TYR A 409 -2.27 5.68 7.24
N ALA A 410 -2.42 6.26 6.06
CA ALA A 410 -2.77 7.67 5.88
C ALA A 410 -4.15 8.02 6.48
N ASN A 411 -5.05 7.04 6.59
CA ASN A 411 -6.34 7.21 7.25
C ASN A 411 -6.28 7.09 8.79
N TYR A 412 -5.11 6.80 9.37
CA TYR A 412 -4.88 6.45 10.78
C TYR A 412 -5.63 5.17 11.23
N ASP A 413 -5.90 4.25 10.29
CA ASP A 413 -6.46 2.92 10.58
C ASP A 413 -5.32 1.91 10.74
N TRP A 414 -4.58 2.06 11.85
CA TRP A 414 -3.38 1.28 12.16
C TRP A 414 -3.59 -0.24 12.15
N PRO A 415 -4.70 -0.78 12.70
CA PRO A 415 -4.98 -2.22 12.63
C PRO A 415 -5.02 -2.75 11.19
N LYS A 416 -5.69 -2.04 10.28
CA LYS A 416 -5.73 -2.45 8.87
C LYS A 416 -4.40 -2.21 8.18
N ALA A 417 -3.73 -1.11 8.47
CA ALA A 417 -2.45 -0.76 7.87
C ALA A 417 -1.41 -1.87 8.07
N ILE A 418 -1.20 -2.32 9.32
CA ILE A 418 -0.20 -3.36 9.61
C ILE A 418 -0.56 -4.71 8.97
N ALA A 419 -1.84 -5.09 8.98
CA ALA A 419 -2.30 -6.31 8.34
C ALA A 419 -2.10 -6.27 6.81
N PHE A 420 -2.35 -5.13 6.18
CA PHE A 420 -2.13 -4.96 4.75
C PHE A 420 -0.65 -4.86 4.38
N TYR A 421 0.19 -4.19 5.18
CA TYR A 421 1.65 -4.21 4.94
C TYR A 421 2.22 -5.62 5.07
N LYS A 422 1.72 -6.45 6.00
CA LYS A 422 2.13 -7.85 6.09
C LYS A 422 1.80 -8.63 4.82
N LYS A 423 0.58 -8.46 4.29
CA LYS A 423 0.18 -9.07 3.00
C LYS A 423 1.04 -8.58 1.83
N ALA A 424 1.34 -7.27 1.80
CA ALA A 424 2.20 -6.68 0.79
C ALA A 424 3.64 -7.22 0.89
N PHE A 425 4.17 -7.36 2.10
CA PHE A 425 5.48 -7.93 2.37
C PHE A 425 5.58 -9.39 1.91
N ASP A 426 4.60 -10.22 2.27
CA ASP A 426 4.56 -11.64 1.88
C ASP A 426 4.47 -11.80 0.35
N SER A 427 3.64 -10.96 -0.29
CA SER A 427 3.51 -10.95 -1.75
C SER A 427 4.80 -10.48 -2.43
N ALA A 428 5.44 -9.43 -1.91
CA ALA A 428 6.71 -8.91 -2.43
C ALA A 428 7.85 -9.92 -2.23
N GLU A 429 7.88 -10.65 -1.12
CA GLU A 429 8.83 -11.74 -0.87
C GLU A 429 8.67 -12.86 -1.90
N ALA A 430 7.45 -13.35 -2.09
CA ALA A 430 7.15 -14.40 -3.07
C ALA A 430 7.55 -14.00 -4.50
N LYS A 431 7.38 -12.72 -4.85
CA LYS A 431 7.75 -12.16 -6.15
C LYS A 431 9.20 -11.68 -6.26
N LYS A 432 9.99 -11.78 -5.18
CA LYS A 432 11.36 -11.25 -5.10
C LYS A 432 11.47 -9.75 -5.40
N ASN A 433 10.41 -8.97 -5.11
CA ASN A 433 10.40 -7.51 -5.28
C ASN A 433 11.04 -6.82 -4.07
N ARG A 434 12.37 -6.62 -4.13
CA ARG A 434 13.14 -6.08 -2.99
C ARG A 434 12.64 -4.70 -2.54
N LYS A 435 12.32 -3.81 -3.49
CA LYS A 435 11.89 -2.43 -3.17
C LYS A 435 10.61 -2.41 -2.34
N LEU A 436 9.59 -3.20 -2.72
CA LEU A 436 8.33 -3.26 -1.98
C LEU A 436 8.44 -4.09 -0.71
N LEU A 437 9.32 -5.10 -0.67
CA LEU A 437 9.65 -5.82 0.55
C LEU A 437 10.21 -4.86 1.61
N ASP A 438 11.16 -4.00 1.23
CA ASP A 438 11.77 -3.01 2.13
C ASP A 438 10.72 -2.00 2.62
N LYS A 439 9.95 -1.40 1.71
CA LYS A 439 8.91 -0.43 2.07
C LYS A 439 7.80 -1.01 2.92
N SER A 440 7.36 -2.23 2.65
CA SER A 440 6.31 -2.89 3.44
C SER A 440 6.79 -3.17 4.86
N MET A 441 8.05 -3.57 5.02
CA MET A 441 8.66 -3.75 6.34
C MET A 441 8.77 -2.44 7.12
N GLU A 442 9.21 -1.35 6.48
CA GLU A 442 9.21 -0.01 7.07
C GLU A 442 7.80 0.41 7.51
N GLY A 443 6.79 0.16 6.67
CA GLY A 443 5.38 0.40 6.98
C GLY A 443 4.90 -0.37 8.21
N MET A 444 5.26 -1.65 8.34
CA MET A 444 4.95 -2.46 9.53
C MET A 444 5.61 -1.91 10.79
N LEU A 445 6.91 -1.60 10.74
CA LEU A 445 7.66 -1.04 11.87
C LEU A 445 7.12 0.35 12.29
N ALA A 446 6.82 1.21 11.33
CA ALA A 446 6.22 2.52 11.56
C ALA A 446 4.83 2.39 12.22
N THR A 447 4.04 1.38 11.80
CA THR A 447 2.72 1.11 12.38
C THR A 447 2.82 0.58 13.82
N LEU A 448 3.77 -0.32 14.11
CA LEU A 448 4.04 -0.81 15.48
C LEU A 448 4.46 0.31 16.43
N GLY A 449 5.15 1.34 15.91
CA GLY A 449 5.54 2.52 16.68
C GLY A 449 4.39 3.46 17.07
N GLN A 450 3.19 3.30 16.49
CA GLN A 450 2.07 4.20 16.76
C GLN A 450 1.51 4.04 18.17
N LYS A 451 1.34 5.16 18.88
CA LYS A 451 0.79 5.19 20.25
C LYS A 451 -0.65 4.69 20.34
N ARG A 452 -1.45 4.96 19.31
CA ARG A 452 -2.90 4.62 19.27
C ARG A 452 -3.20 3.20 18.81
N LEU A 453 -2.20 2.42 18.44
CA LEU A 453 -2.38 0.99 18.15
C LEU A 453 -2.39 0.22 19.48
N SER A 454 -3.43 -0.57 19.72
CA SER A 454 -3.58 -1.31 20.99
C SER A 454 -2.47 -2.34 21.17
N SER A 455 -2.10 -2.59 22.44
CA SER A 455 -1.08 -3.59 22.78
C SER A 455 -1.44 -4.98 22.27
N ALA A 456 -2.72 -5.38 22.39
CA ALA A 456 -3.20 -6.67 21.89
C ALA A 456 -2.94 -6.88 20.39
N ILE A 457 -3.09 -5.84 19.56
CA ILE A 457 -2.76 -5.95 18.13
C ILE A 457 -1.24 -5.96 17.93
N LYS A 458 -0.49 -5.12 18.65
CA LYS A 458 0.98 -5.12 18.55
C LYS A 458 1.58 -6.49 18.87
N GLU A 459 1.07 -7.16 19.89
CA GLU A 459 1.50 -8.50 20.32
C GLU A 459 1.34 -9.57 19.21
N GLN A 460 0.30 -9.46 18.39
CA GLN A 460 0.08 -10.35 17.24
C GLN A 460 1.14 -10.17 16.15
N PHE A 461 1.71 -8.96 16.03
CA PHE A 461 2.61 -8.60 14.93
C PHE A 461 4.08 -8.49 15.33
N TYR A 462 4.44 -8.35 16.61
CA TYR A 462 5.84 -8.21 17.03
C TYR A 462 6.72 -9.35 16.51
N GLU A 463 6.33 -10.59 16.78
CA GLU A 463 7.07 -11.78 16.36
C GLU A 463 7.21 -11.89 14.84
N PRO A 464 6.13 -11.94 14.03
CA PRO A 464 6.27 -12.11 12.58
C PRO A 464 6.98 -10.94 11.91
N VAL A 465 6.85 -9.69 12.42
CA VAL A 465 7.54 -8.53 11.85
C VAL A 465 9.03 -8.57 12.17
N TYR A 466 9.41 -8.82 13.42
CA TYR A 466 10.83 -8.82 13.81
C TYR A 466 11.59 -10.04 13.28
N GLU A 467 10.97 -11.22 13.24
CA GLU A 467 11.56 -12.40 12.59
C GLU A 467 11.73 -12.16 11.09
N GLY A 468 10.70 -11.63 10.43
CA GLY A 468 10.78 -11.24 9.01
C GLY A 468 11.90 -10.23 8.76
N TYR A 469 12.05 -9.22 9.62
CA TYR A 469 13.13 -8.25 9.49
C TYR A 469 14.51 -8.91 9.62
N ILE A 470 14.73 -9.72 10.66
CA ILE A 470 16.04 -10.35 10.88
C ILE A 470 16.39 -11.33 9.76
N LYS A 471 15.40 -12.04 9.21
CA LYS A 471 15.59 -12.95 8.06
C LYS A 471 16.17 -12.23 6.84
N HIS A 472 15.67 -11.03 6.52
CA HIS A 472 16.06 -10.29 5.31
C HIS A 472 17.14 -9.23 5.51
N TRP A 473 17.33 -8.77 6.75
CA TRP A 473 18.35 -7.80 7.15
C TRP A 473 18.99 -8.24 8.48
N PRO A 474 19.79 -9.32 8.49
CA PRO A 474 20.37 -9.84 9.73
C PRO A 474 21.41 -8.87 10.32
N LYS A 475 22.12 -8.10 9.49
CA LYS A 475 23.23 -7.23 9.93
C LYS A 475 22.95 -5.76 9.67
N GLY A 476 23.17 -4.91 10.67
CA GLY A 476 23.01 -3.46 10.60
C GLY A 476 22.65 -2.82 11.94
N LYS A 477 22.74 -1.49 12.03
CA LYS A 477 22.37 -0.76 13.26
C LYS A 477 20.90 -1.00 13.64
N ASN A 478 20.00 -0.98 12.66
CA ASN A 478 18.58 -1.24 12.88
C ASN A 478 18.32 -2.71 13.26
N SER A 479 18.99 -3.65 12.59
CA SER A 479 18.90 -5.07 12.91
C SER A 479 19.27 -5.37 14.36
N LYS A 480 20.34 -4.75 14.88
CA LYS A 480 20.74 -4.86 16.30
C LYS A 480 19.58 -4.51 17.24
N GLU A 481 18.88 -3.41 16.99
CA GLU A 481 17.72 -3.01 17.78
C GLU A 481 16.53 -3.96 17.61
N VAL A 482 16.33 -4.52 16.42
CA VAL A 482 15.28 -5.51 16.18
C VAL A 482 15.56 -6.82 16.92
N TYR A 483 16.81 -7.31 16.95
CA TYR A 483 17.19 -8.47 17.78
C TYR A 483 16.85 -8.23 19.26
N LYS A 484 17.22 -7.06 19.80
CA LYS A 484 16.90 -6.70 21.20
C LYS A 484 15.40 -6.69 21.47
N LYS A 485 14.61 -6.16 20.55
CA LYS A 485 13.14 -6.13 20.67
C LYS A 485 12.55 -7.53 20.57
N LEU A 486 13.00 -8.35 19.62
CA LEU A 486 12.52 -9.73 19.47
C LEU A 486 12.88 -10.60 20.68
N PHE A 487 14.11 -10.49 21.17
CA PHE A 487 14.55 -11.14 22.41
C PHE A 487 13.61 -10.79 23.57
N LYS A 488 13.34 -9.49 23.76
CA LYS A 488 12.43 -9.02 24.80
C LYS A 488 11.00 -9.54 24.60
N VAL A 489 10.48 -9.56 23.36
CA VAL A 489 9.15 -10.10 23.06
C VAL A 489 9.04 -11.56 23.50
N TYR A 490 10.05 -12.39 23.23
CA TYR A 490 10.05 -13.78 23.67
C TYR A 490 10.23 -13.92 25.19
N LEU A 491 11.07 -13.09 25.80
CA LEU A 491 11.24 -13.05 27.24
C LEU A 491 9.92 -12.70 27.96
N ASP A 492 9.21 -11.67 27.50
CA ASP A 492 7.94 -11.21 28.06
C ASP A 492 6.83 -12.27 27.86
N LYS A 493 6.85 -12.99 26.73
CA LYS A 493 5.98 -14.16 26.48
C LYS A 493 6.38 -15.42 27.26
N ARG A 494 7.50 -15.39 28.00
CA ARG A 494 8.10 -16.55 28.70
C ARG A 494 8.53 -17.69 27.77
N ASP A 495 8.72 -17.42 26.48
CA ASP A 495 9.31 -18.38 25.52
C ASP A 495 10.84 -18.28 25.58
N TYR A 496 11.40 -18.79 26.68
CA TYR A 496 12.83 -18.70 26.95
C TYR A 496 13.68 -19.45 25.92
N LYS A 497 13.13 -20.49 25.28
CA LYS A 497 13.81 -21.22 24.22
C LYS A 497 14.02 -20.32 23.00
N LYS A 498 12.98 -19.64 22.53
CA LYS A 498 13.12 -18.69 21.42
C LYS A 498 13.94 -17.46 21.80
N ALA A 499 13.81 -16.96 23.04
CA ALA A 499 14.67 -15.86 23.51
C ALA A 499 16.16 -16.24 23.43
N LYS A 500 16.52 -17.45 23.88
CA LYS A 500 17.89 -17.96 23.75
C LYS A 500 18.32 -18.09 22.29
N ASP A 501 17.48 -18.65 21.42
CA ASP A 501 17.77 -18.74 19.98
C ASP A 501 18.08 -17.37 19.35
N VAL A 502 17.32 -16.33 19.72
CA VAL A 502 17.58 -14.95 19.26
C VAL A 502 18.94 -14.45 19.74
N LEU A 503 19.33 -14.74 20.98
CA LEU A 503 20.67 -14.43 21.48
C LEU A 503 21.75 -15.19 20.70
N ASP A 504 21.57 -16.48 20.45
CA ASP A 504 22.53 -17.30 19.70
C ASP A 504 22.72 -16.75 18.28
N ARG A 505 21.62 -16.39 17.59
CA ARG A 505 21.66 -15.70 16.30
C ARG A 505 22.31 -14.32 16.39
N PHE A 506 22.04 -13.57 17.45
CA PHE A 506 22.64 -12.25 17.69
C PHE A 506 24.17 -12.34 17.83
N VAL A 507 24.66 -13.29 18.62
CA VAL A 507 26.09 -13.53 18.85
C VAL A 507 26.81 -13.88 17.55
N LYS A 508 26.19 -14.72 16.70
CA LYS A 508 26.73 -15.07 15.39
C LYS A 508 26.93 -13.85 14.48
N VAL A 509 26.01 -12.88 14.53
CA VAL A 509 26.07 -11.67 13.68
C VAL A 509 26.89 -10.54 14.31
N TYR A 510 26.88 -10.41 15.64
CA TYR A 510 27.55 -9.36 16.42
C TYR A 510 28.45 -9.95 17.53
N PRO A 511 29.49 -10.73 17.18
CA PRO A 511 30.29 -11.46 18.17
C PRO A 511 31.04 -10.55 19.14
N LYS A 512 31.38 -9.32 18.72
CA LYS A 512 32.11 -8.33 19.54
C LYS A 512 31.21 -7.44 20.41
N ASP A 513 29.88 -7.54 20.30
CA ASP A 513 28.95 -6.68 21.03
C ASP A 513 28.65 -7.24 22.43
N TRP A 514 29.68 -7.23 23.28
CA TRP A 514 29.62 -7.79 24.62
C TRP A 514 28.56 -7.12 25.50
N LYS A 515 28.30 -5.82 25.31
CA LYS A 515 27.31 -5.07 26.11
C LYS A 515 25.91 -5.64 25.93
N ASN A 516 25.48 -5.86 24.69
CA ASN A 516 24.14 -6.38 24.42
C ASN A 516 24.02 -7.87 24.73
N GLN A 517 25.08 -8.66 24.48
CA GLN A 517 25.12 -10.07 24.88
C GLN A 517 24.96 -10.20 26.41
N GLU A 518 25.75 -9.44 27.19
CA GLU A 518 25.67 -9.41 28.64
C GLU A 518 24.26 -9.05 29.14
N ILE A 519 23.61 -8.04 28.56
CA ILE A 519 22.24 -7.64 28.94
C ILE A 519 21.24 -8.77 28.67
N MET A 520 21.30 -9.41 27.50
CA MET A 520 20.39 -10.52 27.16
C MET A 520 20.61 -11.72 28.09
N ILE A 521 21.87 -12.08 28.35
CA ILE A 521 22.24 -13.17 29.26
C ILE A 521 21.78 -12.86 30.68
N ALA A 522 22.01 -11.64 31.18
CA ALA A 522 21.57 -11.23 32.51
C ALA A 522 20.05 -11.36 32.67
N ASN A 523 19.26 -11.00 31.66
CA ASN A 523 17.82 -11.19 31.68
C ASN A 523 17.43 -12.67 31.75
N MET A 524 18.09 -13.55 30.98
CA MET A 524 17.85 -15.00 31.03
C MET A 524 18.25 -15.61 32.38
N MET A 525 19.42 -15.24 32.90
CA MET A 525 19.92 -15.73 34.18
C MET A 525 19.05 -15.25 35.35
N GLU A 526 18.48 -14.05 35.28
CA GLU A 526 17.56 -13.54 36.31
C GLU A 526 16.28 -14.36 36.39
N VAL A 527 15.77 -14.86 35.24
CA VAL A 527 14.65 -15.81 35.21
C VAL A 527 15.02 -17.10 35.96
N SER A 528 16.15 -17.71 35.62
CA SER A 528 16.64 -18.93 36.29
C SER A 528 16.88 -18.70 37.77
N ARG A 529 17.42 -17.53 38.16
CA ARG A 529 17.69 -17.17 39.55
C ARG A 529 16.41 -17.08 40.37
N LYS A 530 15.36 -16.42 39.83
CA LYS A 530 14.05 -16.35 40.49
C LYS A 530 13.38 -17.71 40.62
N ALA A 531 13.58 -18.58 39.63
CA ALA A 531 13.11 -19.96 39.67
C ALA A 531 13.98 -20.89 40.54
N LYS A 532 15.09 -20.40 41.12
CA LYS A 532 16.12 -21.20 41.81
C LYS A 532 16.68 -22.35 40.94
N ASP A 533 16.65 -22.19 39.62
CA ASP A 533 17.25 -23.11 38.66
C ASP A 533 18.75 -22.83 38.53
N TYR A 534 19.49 -23.24 39.56
CA TYR A 534 20.92 -23.06 39.66
C TYR A 534 21.72 -23.90 38.66
N ARG A 535 21.13 -24.99 38.15
CA ARG A 535 21.74 -25.80 37.10
C ARG A 535 21.88 -25.00 35.81
N THR A 536 20.80 -24.33 35.39
CA THR A 536 20.83 -23.48 34.18
C THR A 536 21.78 -22.30 34.34
N ILE A 537 21.89 -21.71 35.54
CA ILE A 537 22.89 -20.67 35.83
C ILE A 537 24.32 -21.20 35.64
N GLY A 538 24.62 -22.41 36.11
CA GLY A 538 25.90 -23.07 35.88
C GLY A 538 26.22 -23.21 34.39
N VAL A 539 25.26 -23.67 33.59
CA VAL A 539 25.43 -23.81 32.13
C VAL A 539 25.75 -22.45 31.46
N TRP A 540 25.08 -21.36 31.86
CA TRP A 540 25.41 -20.03 31.33
C TRP A 540 26.85 -19.61 31.65
N ILE A 541 27.32 -19.91 32.86
CA ILE A 541 28.69 -19.58 33.29
C ILE A 541 29.71 -20.40 32.51
N ASP A 542 29.45 -21.70 32.32
CA ASP A 542 30.30 -22.58 31.53
C ASP A 542 30.38 -22.12 30.07
N ASP A 543 29.24 -21.76 29.47
CA ASP A 543 29.17 -21.20 28.11
C ASP A 543 29.97 -19.87 27.98
N ILE A 544 29.90 -18.99 28.97
CA ILE A 544 30.70 -17.75 29.02
C ILE A 544 32.20 -18.07 29.17
N ASN A 545 32.56 -19.02 30.03
CA ASN A 545 33.95 -19.45 30.23
C ASN A 545 34.54 -20.08 28.97
N ALA A 546 33.73 -20.82 28.22
CA ALA A 546 34.06 -21.39 26.92
C ALA A 546 34.08 -20.37 25.77
N ASN A 547 33.94 -19.06 26.05
CA ASN A 547 33.87 -17.97 25.07
C ASN A 547 32.74 -18.11 24.03
N LYS A 548 31.70 -18.88 24.33
CA LYS A 548 30.50 -18.95 23.48
C LYS A 548 29.73 -17.63 23.52
N TYR A 549 29.74 -16.96 24.67
CA TYR A 549 29.17 -15.63 24.86
C TYR A 549 30.23 -14.67 25.41
N LEU A 550 30.22 -13.44 24.90
CA LEU A 550 31.14 -12.38 25.30
C LEU A 550 30.48 -11.43 26.30
N VAL A 551 31.07 -11.29 27.48
CA VAL A 551 30.64 -10.39 28.56
C VAL A 551 31.82 -9.62 29.12
N SER A 552 31.56 -8.57 29.91
CA SER A 552 32.64 -7.85 30.59
C SER A 552 33.37 -8.70 31.62
N ALA A 553 34.66 -8.45 31.82
CA ALA A 553 35.44 -9.10 32.87
C ALA A 553 34.83 -8.88 34.28
N LYS A 554 34.26 -7.69 34.51
CA LYS A 554 33.54 -7.36 35.75
C LYS A 554 32.32 -8.24 35.95
N TYR A 555 31.53 -8.48 34.90
CA TYR A 555 30.37 -9.35 34.96
C TYR A 555 30.77 -10.82 35.15
N LYS A 556 31.80 -11.29 34.43
CA LYS A 556 32.37 -12.64 34.60
C LYS A 556 32.78 -12.90 36.06
N LYS A 557 33.49 -11.97 36.69
CA LYS A 557 33.85 -12.05 38.11
C LYS A 557 32.61 -12.18 39.01
N LYS A 558 31.61 -11.31 38.84
CA LYS A 558 30.36 -11.36 39.62
C LYS A 558 29.61 -12.70 39.47
N LEU A 559 29.60 -13.27 38.27
CA LEU A 559 28.98 -14.57 38.03
C LEU A 559 29.70 -15.70 38.77
N GLN A 560 31.02 -15.65 38.84
CA GLN A 560 31.78 -16.65 39.59
C GLN A 560 31.57 -16.51 41.11
N GLU A 561 31.44 -15.28 41.62
CA GLU A 561 31.05 -15.02 43.02
C GLU A 561 29.64 -15.57 43.34
N LEU A 562 28.70 -15.40 42.40
CA LEU A 562 27.36 -15.98 42.50
C LEU A 562 27.39 -17.51 42.50
N LEU A 563 28.17 -18.13 41.59
CA LEU A 563 28.36 -19.57 41.53
C LEU A 563 28.87 -20.13 42.86
N THR A 564 29.85 -19.45 43.47
CA THR A 564 30.37 -19.82 44.78
C THR A 564 29.27 -19.78 45.86
N THR A 565 28.42 -18.75 45.82
CA THR A 565 27.31 -18.61 46.78
C THR A 565 26.30 -19.75 46.61
N ILE A 566 25.94 -20.08 45.37
CA ILE A 566 25.08 -21.22 45.02
C ILE A 566 25.69 -22.55 45.48
N GLN A 567 27.00 -22.74 45.27
CA GLN A 567 27.71 -23.93 45.74
C GLN A 567 27.61 -24.05 47.25
N ILE A 568 27.84 -22.96 48.01
CA ILE A 568 27.70 -22.97 49.48
C ILE A 568 26.27 -23.37 49.89
N GLU A 569 25.24 -22.82 49.25
CA GLU A 569 23.84 -23.20 49.52
C GLU A 569 23.59 -24.70 49.23
N GLY A 570 24.08 -25.21 48.10
CA GLY A 570 23.94 -26.63 47.75
C GLY A 570 24.64 -27.56 48.74
N VAL A 571 25.83 -27.17 49.20
CA VAL A 571 26.60 -27.88 50.23
C VAL A 571 25.86 -27.86 51.57
N GLN A 572 25.34 -26.70 51.98
CA GLN A 572 24.54 -26.56 53.20
C GLN A 572 23.25 -27.40 53.14
N ASN A 573 22.58 -27.44 51.99
CA ASN A 573 21.38 -28.27 51.80
C ASN A 573 21.69 -29.77 51.90
N SER A 574 22.84 -30.20 51.38
CA SER A 574 23.30 -31.59 51.50
C SER A 574 23.58 -31.94 52.96
N LEU A 575 24.21 -31.01 53.69
CA LEU A 575 24.43 -31.14 55.12
C LEU A 575 23.13 -31.25 55.91
N ASN A 576 22.14 -30.40 55.62
CA ASN A 576 20.81 -30.43 56.26
C ASN A 576 20.06 -31.74 56.02
N LYS A 577 20.36 -32.45 54.90
CA LYS A 577 19.82 -33.78 54.58
C LYS A 577 20.62 -34.92 55.23
N GLY A 578 21.66 -34.60 56.01
CA GLY A 578 22.53 -35.58 56.68
C GLY A 578 23.68 -36.11 55.83
N ASP A 579 23.85 -35.65 54.58
CA ASP A 579 24.94 -36.11 53.70
C ASP A 579 26.25 -35.36 54.00
N LYS A 580 26.86 -35.72 55.13
CA LYS A 580 28.11 -35.13 55.63
C LYS A 580 29.29 -35.36 54.67
N SER A 581 29.30 -36.47 53.94
CA SER A 581 30.38 -36.81 52.99
C SER A 581 30.37 -35.86 51.79
N VAL A 582 29.19 -35.62 51.20
CA VAL A 582 29.03 -34.64 50.13
C VAL A 582 29.31 -33.22 50.63
N ALA A 583 28.87 -32.88 51.83
CA ALA A 583 29.13 -31.57 52.42
C ALA A 583 30.64 -31.30 52.63
N LEU A 584 31.39 -32.27 53.15
CA LEU A 584 32.85 -32.18 53.29
C LEU A 584 33.55 -31.92 51.95
N LYS A 585 33.27 -32.76 50.94
CA LYS A 585 33.84 -32.60 49.60
C LYS A 585 33.48 -31.24 49.01
N GLY A 586 32.24 -30.80 49.23
CA GLY A 586 31.73 -29.52 48.79
C GLY A 586 32.47 -28.31 49.36
N TYR A 587 32.66 -28.24 50.69
CA TYR A 587 33.38 -27.12 51.29
C TYR A 587 34.87 -27.10 50.92
N HIS A 588 35.54 -28.25 50.81
CA HIS A 588 36.93 -28.31 50.30
C HIS A 588 37.03 -27.81 48.87
N LYS A 589 36.06 -28.15 48.01
CA LYS A 589 35.99 -27.62 46.64
C LYS A 589 35.88 -26.08 46.63
N ILE A 590 35.07 -25.50 47.51
CA ILE A 590 34.94 -24.03 47.64
C ILE A 590 36.27 -23.36 48.04
N LEU A 591 37.06 -23.99 48.92
CA LEU A 591 38.37 -23.45 49.31
C LEU A 591 39.36 -23.39 48.14
N ASN A 592 39.34 -24.45 47.33
CA ASN A 592 40.22 -24.62 46.18
C ASN A 592 39.76 -23.85 44.94
N ASP A 593 38.52 -23.36 44.91
CA ASP A 593 38.01 -22.56 43.79
C ASP A 593 38.70 -21.17 43.78
N PRO A 594 39.42 -20.80 42.71
CA PRO A 594 40.11 -19.52 42.59
C PRO A 594 39.14 -18.32 42.55
N HIS A 595 37.87 -18.56 42.24
CA HIS A 595 36.85 -17.52 42.14
C HIS A 595 36.00 -17.35 43.40
N SER A 596 36.18 -18.23 44.39
CA SER A 596 35.49 -18.09 45.66
C SER A 596 35.91 -16.82 46.39
N THR A 597 34.92 -16.04 46.83
CA THR A 597 35.19 -14.80 47.59
C THR A 597 35.92 -15.12 48.90
N LYS A 598 36.71 -14.17 49.41
CA LYS A 598 37.36 -14.31 50.72
C LYS A 598 36.35 -14.68 51.80
N ARG A 599 35.16 -14.05 51.78
CA ARG A 599 34.07 -14.35 52.73
C ARG A 599 33.54 -15.77 52.58
N SER A 600 33.33 -16.23 51.35
CA SER A 600 32.91 -17.61 51.04
C SER A 600 33.92 -18.64 51.53
N LYS A 601 35.22 -18.39 51.33
CA LYS A 601 36.29 -19.27 51.84
C LYS A 601 36.31 -19.31 53.36
N VAL A 602 36.20 -18.17 54.03
CA VAL A 602 36.10 -18.11 55.50
C VAL A 602 34.89 -18.89 56.02
N ASN A 603 33.73 -18.75 55.37
CA ASN A 603 32.53 -19.49 55.74
C ASN A 603 32.73 -21.01 55.52
N ALA A 604 33.33 -21.42 54.40
CA ALA A 604 33.67 -22.82 54.16
C ALA A 604 34.64 -23.39 55.20
N LYS A 605 35.67 -22.63 55.61
CA LYS A 605 36.58 -23.00 56.71
C LYS A 605 35.80 -23.20 58.02
N TYR A 606 34.91 -22.27 58.37
CA TYR A 606 34.08 -22.37 59.58
C TYR A 606 33.17 -23.61 59.55
N ASN A 607 32.47 -23.86 58.43
CA ASN A 607 31.59 -25.02 58.33
C ASN A 607 32.37 -26.34 58.32
N LEU A 608 33.58 -26.38 57.74
CA LEU A 608 34.47 -27.54 57.88
C LEU A 608 34.85 -27.78 59.34
N ALA A 609 35.13 -26.73 60.12
CA ALA A 609 35.43 -26.86 61.54
C ALA A 609 34.27 -27.50 62.31
N ALA A 610 33.04 -27.03 62.05
CA ALA A 610 31.82 -27.57 62.64
C ALA A 610 31.54 -29.02 62.20
N LEU A 611 31.67 -29.35 60.90
CA LEU A 611 31.51 -30.71 60.41
C LEU A 611 32.52 -31.68 61.04
N TYR A 612 33.80 -31.29 61.12
CA TYR A 612 34.80 -32.16 61.74
C TYR A 612 34.61 -32.32 63.25
N TYR A 613 34.02 -31.32 63.91
CA TYR A 613 33.56 -31.45 65.29
C TYR A 613 32.47 -32.52 65.39
N GLU A 614 31.44 -32.45 64.55
CA GLU A 614 30.36 -33.45 64.53
C GLU A 614 30.84 -34.87 64.17
N LEU A 615 31.92 -34.97 63.38
CA LEU A 615 32.56 -36.24 63.01
C LEU A 615 33.58 -36.72 64.05
N GLY A 616 33.77 -35.99 65.15
CA GLY A 616 34.69 -36.37 66.23
C GLY A 616 36.18 -36.14 65.96
N SER A 617 36.54 -35.46 64.86
CA SER A 617 37.94 -35.21 64.50
C SER A 617 38.48 -33.94 65.17
N THR A 618 39.14 -34.11 66.31
CA THR A 618 39.74 -33.01 67.10
C THR A 618 40.74 -32.18 66.28
N LYS A 619 41.73 -32.83 65.66
CA LYS A 619 42.80 -32.17 64.88
C LYS A 619 42.24 -31.30 63.76
N LYS A 620 41.33 -31.83 62.94
CA LYS A 620 40.77 -31.10 61.79
C LYS A 620 39.79 -30.02 62.22
N SER A 621 38.96 -30.28 63.24
CA SER A 621 38.03 -29.28 63.77
C SER A 621 38.78 -28.05 64.29
N TYR A 622 39.82 -28.26 65.11
CA TYR A 622 40.69 -27.19 65.60
C TYR A 622 41.38 -26.43 64.45
N GLN A 623 42.03 -27.15 63.52
CA GLN A 623 42.75 -26.53 62.41
C GLN A 623 41.85 -25.60 61.61
N TRP A 624 40.67 -26.06 61.19
CA TRP A 624 39.74 -25.25 60.41
C TRP A 624 39.11 -24.11 61.22
N ALA A 625 38.88 -24.30 62.53
CA ALA A 625 38.38 -23.24 63.40
C ALA A 625 39.37 -22.08 63.52
N VAL A 626 40.65 -22.38 63.71
CA VAL A 626 41.74 -21.39 63.76
C VAL A 626 41.87 -20.66 62.42
N GLU A 627 41.90 -21.41 61.32
CA GLU A 627 42.01 -20.87 59.97
C GLU A 627 40.82 -19.97 59.60
N ALA A 628 39.60 -20.35 60.01
CA ALA A 628 38.41 -19.53 59.84
C ALA A 628 38.52 -18.23 60.64
N LEU A 629 38.78 -18.32 61.96
CA LEU A 629 38.87 -17.16 62.85
C LEU A 629 39.93 -16.18 62.38
N LYS A 630 41.10 -16.65 61.96
CA LYS A 630 42.21 -15.81 61.48
C LYS A 630 41.74 -14.78 60.47
N GLU A 631 40.98 -15.22 59.47
CA GLU A 631 40.49 -14.38 58.38
C GLU A 631 39.09 -13.78 58.61
N MET A 632 38.33 -14.29 59.58
CA MET A 632 36.98 -13.82 59.88
C MET A 632 36.99 -12.42 60.50
N PRO A 633 36.16 -11.47 59.99
CA PRO A 633 35.97 -10.16 60.62
C PRO A 633 35.38 -10.29 62.03
N SER A 634 35.74 -9.39 62.94
CA SER A 634 35.30 -9.43 64.35
C SER A 634 33.78 -9.46 64.53
N LYS A 635 33.03 -8.75 63.68
CA LYS A 635 31.56 -8.74 63.70
C LYS A 635 30.97 -10.11 63.36
N ASP A 636 31.48 -10.76 62.30
CA ASP A 636 31.04 -12.10 61.88
C ASP A 636 31.44 -13.15 62.94
N ALA A 637 32.65 -13.06 63.49
CA ALA A 637 33.11 -13.95 64.57
C ALA A 637 32.21 -13.87 65.82
N SER A 638 31.71 -12.67 66.15
CA SER A 638 30.75 -12.50 67.25
C SER A 638 29.42 -13.22 67.02
N SER A 639 28.99 -13.39 65.77
CA SER A 639 27.76 -14.13 65.44
C SER A 639 27.92 -15.65 65.54
N PHE A 640 29.14 -16.17 65.40
CA PHE A 640 29.44 -17.60 65.44
C PHE A 640 30.19 -18.05 66.72
N VAL A 641 30.27 -17.16 67.72
CA VAL A 641 31.06 -17.39 68.95
C VAL A 641 30.65 -18.65 69.69
N ASP A 642 29.35 -18.94 69.79
CA ASP A 642 28.85 -20.11 70.53
C ASP A 642 29.31 -21.41 69.87
N SER A 643 29.37 -21.46 68.54
CA SER A 643 29.90 -22.61 67.80
C SER A 643 31.39 -22.80 68.05
N PHE A 644 32.19 -21.74 68.02
CA PHE A 644 33.62 -21.83 68.31
C PHE A 644 33.90 -22.24 69.76
N LEU A 645 33.11 -21.74 70.71
CA LEU A 645 33.21 -22.15 72.12
C LEU A 645 32.76 -23.60 72.31
N THR A 646 31.76 -24.06 71.57
CA THR A 646 31.34 -25.48 71.56
C THR A 646 32.47 -26.37 71.05
N ILE A 647 33.12 -25.99 69.95
CA ILE A 647 34.29 -26.70 69.43
C ILE A 647 35.43 -26.68 70.46
N SER A 648 35.68 -25.55 71.13
CA SER A 648 36.67 -25.46 72.20
C SER A 648 36.35 -26.43 73.35
N SER A 649 35.11 -26.46 73.82
CA SER A 649 34.67 -27.39 74.86
C SER A 649 34.80 -28.85 74.42
N PHE A 650 34.50 -29.15 73.15
CA PHE A 650 34.73 -30.49 72.59
C PHE A 650 36.22 -30.88 72.59
N LEU A 651 37.12 -29.97 72.23
CA LEU A 651 38.56 -30.22 72.32
C LEU A 651 38.97 -30.50 73.77
N PHE A 652 38.44 -29.76 74.73
CA PHE A 652 38.67 -29.99 76.14
C PHE A 652 38.22 -31.39 76.59
N THR A 653 36.99 -31.79 76.26
CA THR A 653 36.45 -33.11 76.64
C THR A 653 37.17 -34.27 75.96
N LYS A 654 37.88 -34.01 74.85
CA LYS A 654 38.77 -34.96 74.19
C LYS A 654 40.24 -34.83 74.62
N LEU A 655 40.50 -34.19 75.76
CA LEU A 655 41.82 -34.02 76.37
C LEU A 655 42.82 -33.24 75.50
N GLN A 656 42.33 -32.42 74.56
CA GLN A 656 43.13 -31.53 73.73
C GLN A 656 43.19 -30.14 74.36
N PHE A 657 43.76 -30.06 75.57
CA PHE A 657 43.72 -28.87 76.42
C PHE A 657 44.40 -27.65 75.78
N GLU A 658 45.58 -27.83 75.18
CA GLU A 658 46.29 -26.72 74.52
C GLU A 658 45.50 -26.16 73.33
N ALA A 659 44.95 -27.03 72.48
CA ALA A 659 44.15 -26.63 71.32
C ALA A 659 42.85 -25.92 71.75
N SER A 660 42.23 -26.37 72.84
CA SER A 660 41.05 -25.72 73.43
C SER A 660 41.40 -24.33 73.97
N ALA A 661 42.50 -24.21 74.73
CA ALA A 661 42.95 -22.95 75.30
C ALA A 661 43.31 -21.93 74.21
N ASP A 662 44.04 -22.35 73.18
CA ASP A 662 44.40 -21.51 72.03
C ASP A 662 43.16 -21.06 71.24
N LEU A 663 42.23 -21.97 70.94
CA LEU A 663 41.01 -21.59 70.21
C LEU A 663 40.17 -20.56 70.99
N SER A 664 39.98 -20.78 72.30
CA SER A 664 39.30 -19.82 73.17
C SER A 664 40.03 -18.47 73.24
N THR A 665 41.37 -18.47 73.25
CA THR A 665 42.21 -17.26 73.20
C THR A 665 41.99 -16.48 71.91
N ARG A 666 41.95 -17.16 70.76
CA ARG A 666 41.69 -16.52 69.46
C ARG A 666 40.28 -15.95 69.38
N VAL A 667 39.30 -16.62 69.98
CA VAL A 667 37.94 -16.09 70.11
C VAL A 667 37.96 -14.79 70.92
N VAL A 668 38.64 -14.75 72.07
CA VAL A 668 38.81 -13.51 72.85
C VAL A 668 39.40 -12.40 71.99
N ALA A 669 40.51 -12.67 71.30
CA ALA A 669 41.20 -11.69 70.45
C ALA A 669 40.26 -11.10 69.39
N LYS A 670 39.43 -11.92 68.74
CA LYS A 670 38.47 -11.43 67.74
C LYS A 670 37.33 -10.62 68.33
N LEU A 671 36.87 -10.96 69.53
CA LEU A 671 35.78 -10.24 70.16
C LEU A 671 36.23 -8.93 70.81
N CYS A 672 37.53 -8.69 71.01
CA CYS A 672 38.08 -7.50 71.66
C CYS A 672 37.39 -6.20 71.22
N SER A 673 37.23 -6.03 69.91
CA SER A 673 36.67 -4.82 69.28
C SER A 673 35.14 -4.77 69.11
N VAL A 674 34.37 -5.73 69.66
CA VAL A 674 32.91 -5.83 69.46
C VAL A 674 32.18 -6.08 70.76
N LYS A 675 31.13 -5.34 71.13
CA LYS A 675 30.39 -5.57 72.39
C LYS A 675 29.72 -6.96 72.40
N SER A 676 30.18 -7.89 73.24
CA SER A 676 29.62 -9.24 73.38
C SER A 676 29.80 -9.77 74.79
N ARG A 677 28.72 -10.28 75.41
CA ARG A 677 28.76 -10.90 76.75
C ARG A 677 29.58 -12.20 76.77
N LYS A 678 29.77 -12.83 75.61
CA LYS A 678 30.50 -14.10 75.45
C LYS A 678 32.02 -13.94 75.53
N LYS A 679 32.54 -12.70 75.47
CA LYS A 679 33.96 -12.40 75.71
C LYS A 679 34.43 -12.96 77.05
N SER A 680 33.69 -12.64 78.11
CA SER A 680 34.06 -13.06 79.47
C SER A 680 34.09 -14.58 79.60
N THR A 681 33.20 -15.29 78.90
CA THR A 681 33.20 -16.76 78.85
C THR A 681 34.42 -17.31 78.14
N ALA A 682 34.71 -16.83 76.92
CA ALA A 682 35.90 -17.25 76.17
C ALA A 682 37.21 -16.98 76.95
N PHE A 683 37.26 -15.82 77.61
CA PHE A 683 38.40 -15.38 78.41
C PHE A 683 38.63 -16.24 79.64
N LYS A 684 37.56 -16.52 80.41
CA LYS A 684 37.61 -17.45 81.55
C LYS A 684 38.06 -18.84 81.09
N ASN A 685 37.44 -19.37 80.03
CA ASN A 685 37.78 -20.70 79.51
C ASN A 685 39.27 -20.80 79.17
N ALA A 686 39.82 -19.86 78.39
CA ALA A 686 41.23 -19.89 78.02
C ALA A 686 42.18 -19.74 79.23
N ILE A 687 41.89 -18.85 80.20
CA ILE A 687 42.73 -18.69 81.39
C ILE A 687 42.73 -19.96 82.25
N TYR A 688 41.56 -20.53 82.54
CA TYR A 688 41.48 -21.74 83.35
C TYR A 688 42.20 -22.91 82.68
N LEU A 689 42.10 -23.05 81.36
CA LEU A 689 42.77 -24.10 80.61
C LEU A 689 44.30 -23.93 80.58
N TYR A 690 44.82 -22.71 80.42
CA TYR A 690 46.27 -22.50 80.50
C TYR A 690 46.81 -22.69 81.93
N LEU A 691 46.05 -22.30 82.95
CA LEU A 691 46.41 -22.53 84.34
C LEU A 691 46.44 -24.03 84.69
N SER A 692 45.46 -24.81 84.22
CA SER A 692 45.44 -26.26 84.44
C SER A 692 46.62 -26.98 83.79
N GLU A 693 47.07 -26.51 82.63
CA GLU A 693 48.28 -27.01 81.95
C GLU A 693 49.60 -26.42 82.52
N GLY A 694 49.53 -25.54 83.53
CA GLY A 694 50.70 -24.88 84.10
C GLY A 694 51.41 -23.90 83.16
N ASN A 695 50.76 -23.48 82.08
CA ASN A 695 51.28 -22.56 81.07
C ASN A 695 51.12 -21.10 81.50
N LEU A 696 51.87 -20.73 82.54
CA LEU A 696 51.81 -19.41 83.15
C LEU A 696 52.20 -18.27 82.18
N ALA A 697 53.05 -18.55 81.18
CA ALA A 697 53.43 -17.57 80.17
C ALA A 697 52.22 -17.17 79.30
N LYS A 698 51.53 -18.15 78.70
CA LYS A 698 50.31 -17.89 77.92
C LYS A 698 49.17 -17.33 78.78
N THR A 699 49.07 -17.73 80.05
CA THR A 699 48.11 -17.11 80.99
C THR A 699 48.39 -15.62 81.20
N GLN A 700 49.66 -15.25 81.41
CA GLN A 700 50.06 -13.85 81.60
C GLN A 700 49.80 -13.03 80.33
N GLU A 701 50.18 -13.54 79.15
CA GLU A 701 49.89 -12.90 77.86
C GLU A 701 48.39 -12.64 77.66
N LEU A 702 47.54 -13.61 78.03
CA LEU A 702 46.10 -13.47 77.93
C LEU A 702 45.56 -12.45 78.95
N ILE A 703 46.06 -12.44 80.19
CA ILE A 703 45.69 -11.41 81.18
C ILE A 703 46.05 -10.01 80.67
N ASP A 704 47.20 -9.86 80.03
CA ASP A 704 47.64 -8.59 79.44
C ASP A 704 46.80 -8.18 78.24
N LEU A 705 46.46 -9.12 77.35
CA LEU A 705 45.46 -8.90 76.30
C LEU A 705 44.14 -8.41 76.92
N GLY A 706 43.72 -9.00 78.04
CA GLY A 706 42.48 -8.65 78.72
C GLY A 706 42.45 -7.27 79.37
N LYS A 707 43.60 -6.66 79.69
CA LYS A 707 43.66 -5.26 80.17
C LYS A 707 43.24 -4.26 79.10
N ASN A 708 43.47 -4.61 77.83
CA ASN A 708 43.19 -3.77 76.67
C ASN A 708 41.81 -4.02 76.05
N VAL A 709 40.95 -4.80 76.74
CA VAL A 709 39.63 -5.22 76.29
C VAL A 709 38.62 -4.91 77.38
N GLU A 710 37.48 -4.33 77.00
CA GLU A 710 36.43 -3.96 77.95
C GLU A 710 35.75 -5.21 78.54
N PHE A 711 36.29 -5.71 79.63
CA PHE A 711 35.72 -6.76 80.49
C PHE A 711 35.10 -6.15 81.74
N HIS A 712 34.15 -6.86 82.36
CA HIS A 712 33.68 -6.47 83.68
C HIS A 712 34.85 -6.56 84.68
N LEU A 713 35.15 -5.46 85.39
CA LEU A 713 36.32 -5.32 86.28
C LEU A 713 36.51 -6.50 87.24
N PHE A 714 35.41 -6.98 87.84
CA PHE A 714 35.36 -8.16 88.70
C PHE A 714 35.91 -9.45 88.05
N THR A 715 35.65 -9.66 86.75
CA THR A 715 36.16 -10.84 86.02
C THR A 715 37.69 -10.80 85.88
N LEU A 716 38.26 -9.62 85.61
CA LEU A 716 39.71 -9.45 85.48
C LEU A 716 40.43 -9.63 86.83
N LEU A 717 39.85 -9.09 87.91
CA LEU A 717 40.40 -9.18 89.26
C LEU A 717 40.40 -10.62 89.81
N MET A 718 39.28 -11.34 89.68
CA MET A 718 39.18 -12.75 90.10
C MET A 718 40.23 -13.63 89.39
N LEU A 719 40.41 -13.43 88.07
CA LEU A 719 41.34 -14.24 87.28
C LEU A 719 42.80 -13.91 87.57
N LYS A 720 43.13 -12.63 87.84
CA LYS A 720 44.47 -12.24 88.34
C LYS A 720 44.77 -12.92 89.68
N TRP A 721 43.81 -12.94 90.60
CA TRP A 721 43.98 -13.60 91.89
C TRP A 721 44.27 -15.10 91.72
N ASN A 722 43.53 -15.80 90.84
CA ASN A 722 43.80 -17.21 90.52
C ASN A 722 45.19 -17.43 89.88
N PHE A 723 45.66 -16.51 89.04
CA PHE A 723 47.01 -16.56 88.47
C PHE A 723 48.11 -16.35 89.53
N PHE A 724 47.96 -15.35 90.41
CA PHE A 724 48.89 -15.13 91.54
C PHE A 724 48.93 -16.34 92.48
N ARG A 725 47.76 -16.90 92.82
CA ARG A 725 47.67 -18.14 93.60
C ARG A 725 48.41 -19.29 92.91
N SER A 726 48.31 -19.42 91.59
CA SER A 726 49.02 -20.47 90.83
C SER A 726 50.53 -20.25 90.78
N LEU A 727 50.99 -19.00 90.66
CA LEU A 727 52.42 -18.63 90.77
C LEU A 727 52.98 -18.96 92.15
N GLU A 728 52.22 -18.65 93.19
CA GLU A 728 52.59 -18.89 94.58
C GLU A 728 52.60 -20.38 94.92
N ILE A 729 51.62 -21.15 94.44
CA ILE A 729 51.64 -22.62 94.51
C ILE A 729 52.89 -23.16 93.81
N ARG A 730 53.20 -22.73 92.57
CA ARG A 730 54.38 -23.21 91.82
C ARG A 730 55.70 -22.83 92.49
N ARG A 731 55.75 -21.65 93.14
CA ARG A 731 56.88 -21.21 93.97
C ARG A 731 57.03 -22.11 95.19
N CYS A 732 55.94 -22.40 95.91
CA CYS A 732 55.92 -23.33 97.03
C CYS A 732 56.25 -24.76 96.60
N THR A 733 55.80 -25.26 95.44
CA THR A 733 56.19 -26.59 94.94
C THR A 733 57.66 -26.65 94.54
N ARG A 734 58.22 -25.57 93.97
CA ARG A 734 59.67 -25.47 93.73
C ARG A 734 60.45 -25.44 95.03
N ILE A 735 59.99 -24.70 96.03
CA ILE A 735 60.60 -24.68 97.36
C ILE A 735 60.53 -26.07 97.97
N MET A 736 59.35 -26.72 98.02
CA MET A 736 59.21 -28.09 98.53
C MET A 736 60.03 -29.11 97.74
N LYS A 737 60.07 -29.09 96.40
CA LYS A 737 60.96 -29.97 95.62
C LYS A 737 62.42 -29.71 95.93
N ARG A 738 62.82 -28.45 96.14
CA ARG A 738 64.18 -28.08 96.52
C ARG A 738 64.48 -28.57 97.94
N SER A 739 63.58 -28.37 98.89
CA SER A 739 63.64 -28.91 100.25
C SER A 739 63.65 -30.43 100.28
N GLN A 740 62.94 -31.11 99.37
CA GLN A 740 62.91 -32.57 99.26
C GLN A 740 64.18 -33.11 98.59
N ILE A 741 64.74 -32.39 97.60
CA ILE A 741 66.08 -32.67 97.05
C ILE A 741 67.16 -32.43 98.12
N ASP A 742 67.04 -31.36 98.91
CA ASP A 742 67.97 -31.03 99.98
C ASP A 742 67.83 -32.03 101.15
N TYR A 743 66.61 -32.49 101.46
CA TYR A 743 66.35 -33.59 102.41
C TYR A 743 66.94 -34.90 101.90
N LEU A 744 66.71 -35.29 100.65
CA LEU A 744 67.34 -36.48 100.04
C LEU A 744 68.87 -36.38 100.01
N LYS A 745 69.44 -35.17 99.86
CA LYS A 745 70.89 -34.95 99.98
C LYS A 745 71.39 -35.05 101.42
N ILE A 746 70.58 -34.66 102.41
CA ILE A 746 70.91 -34.80 103.84
C ILE A 746 70.79 -36.27 104.26
N GLU A 747 69.73 -36.97 103.85
CA GLU A 747 69.51 -38.40 104.09
C GLU A 747 70.62 -39.24 103.45
N ALA A 748 71.03 -38.92 102.21
CA ALA A 748 72.19 -39.53 101.56
C ALA A 748 73.53 -39.24 102.27
N ARG A 749 73.65 -38.13 103.01
CA ARG A 749 74.82 -37.80 103.85
C ARG A 749 74.77 -38.41 105.25
N MET A 750 73.61 -38.84 105.73
CA MET A 750 73.48 -39.55 107.01
C MET A 750 73.63 -41.07 106.87
N HIS A 751 73.49 -41.60 105.64
CA HIS A 751 73.74 -43.01 105.29
C HIS A 751 75.14 -43.26 104.68
N SER A 752 75.98 -42.24 104.60
CA SER A 752 77.42 -42.30 104.27
C SER A 752 78.24 -41.96 105.50
#